data_AF-A0A803QA08-F1
#
_entry.id   AF-A0A803QA08-F1
#
_cell.length_a   1.000
_cell.length_b   1.000
_cell.length_c   1.000
_cell.angle_alpha   90.00
_cell.angle_beta   90.00
_cell.angle_gamma   90.00
#
_symmetry.space_group_name_H-M   'P 1'
#
loop_
_entity.id
_entity.type
_entity.pdbx_description
1 polymer ?
#
loop_
_entity_poly.entity_id
_entity_poly.type
_entity_poly.pdbx_seq_one_letter_code
_entity_poly.pdbx_strand_id
1 'polypeptide(L)'
;MSSCTFSLVSIKPSKQFMSQNSFSLSKIRLEVISVSSSSSIKLQKSHMRAELTIMAPTTKQSVVFPELTKPGIPFFDLRLQEVVKRQSQNTHTFHIDDQARRKPGFHPSFLEESYERYHANDRRKKKSYMGNIWRTDELVDGPNAVHMSSEVLDRWEKRLQDIFDGRPYDVLDAALTDTIFKFPLDIKPFRDMIEGMRMDTRKFRYQNFQELYLYCYYVAGTVGLMSVPIMGTSPESLISVKRIYDSALYLGIGNQLTNILRDVGEDAMRGRVYLPQDELAQFGLSDKDIFSRKVTERWREFMKEQITRARFYFNLAEEGASQLDKASRWPVWSSLLLYRNILDAIEENDYDNFTKRAYVGRTKKLLMLPLAYTRSLSTPTINFHYRLRRETITTPPDPKPFQSHSMDFDNAADDSSVVGGLLPLASASQQPYVSELLSFTLDRLHKEPELLRVDAERIRRQMQEVAVGNYRAFIAAADALLAIRGEVSSIDKHLESMIGEIPKLTSGCTEFVESAEQILEKRKMNQILLANHSTLLDLLEIPQLMDTCVRNGNFDEALDLEAFVAKLSTMHPNLPVIQALAAEVRHITQSLLSQLLQKLRSNIQLPECLRIIGYLRRVGVFSEYEMRLQFLRCREAWLTGILEDLDQRNAYEYLKGMINCHRMHLFDVVNQYRAIFADDTSGSEENYDGGLLFSWAMHQITSHLKTLKFMLPKITEGGSLSNILDQCMYCAMGLGWVGLDFRGLLPSLFEEAVLNLFSKNMSTAVENFQLVLDSHRWVPLPTVGFPVSSSGEDTQDEVSPPSYLMEHPPLAVFVNGVSAAMNELRPCAPISLKHVLAQELIKGLQTVSDSLLRYNTTRMLRENESGLFLSLCRAFIEVVYPHCATCLGRCYPGGAALIMDAKSLYEGVGRLLTVSSSRELPKPVISNGEEEKSTTENGKLPSAENGTTSAEKTGDDNDDDTDRKEQKSPTSQTDV
;
A
#
# COMPACT_ATOMS: atom_id res chain seq x y z
N MET A 1 19.41 -0.19 7.60
CA MET A 1 18.75 1.12 7.48
C MET A 1 19.15 1.92 8.70
N SER A 2 20.04 2.89 8.53
CA SER A 2 20.55 3.70 9.64
C SER A 2 20.74 5.09 9.11
N SER A 3 19.78 5.96 9.40
CA SER A 3 19.98 7.40 9.47
C SER A 3 19.31 8.02 10.67
N CYS A 4 20.12 8.79 11.38
CA CYS A 4 19.88 10.18 11.78
C CYS A 4 18.48 10.63 12.22
N THR A 5 17.78 9.86 13.07
CA THR A 5 16.66 10.44 13.84
C THR A 5 17.13 11.50 14.84
N PHE A 6 17.01 12.78 14.49
CA PHE A 6 17.09 13.93 15.42
C PHE A 6 15.86 13.97 16.36
N SER A 7 15.71 12.95 17.21
CA SER A 7 14.56 12.80 18.11
C SER A 7 14.53 13.92 19.15
N LEU A 8 13.92 15.06 18.81
CA LEU A 8 13.42 16.02 19.77
C LEU A 8 12.23 15.40 20.50
N VAL A 9 12.56 14.66 21.58
CA VAL A 9 11.70 14.27 22.70
C VAL A 9 10.21 14.14 22.35
N SER A 10 9.88 13.03 21.70
CA SER A 10 8.62 12.34 21.97
C SER A 10 8.94 11.30 23.04
N ILE A 11 8.46 11.50 24.27
CA ILE A 11 8.59 10.51 25.35
C ILE A 11 7.70 9.32 24.97
N LYS A 12 8.30 8.25 24.45
CA LYS A 12 7.74 6.88 24.41
C LYS A 12 8.60 5.95 25.27
N PRO A 13 8.08 5.33 26.35
CA PRO A 13 8.77 4.35 27.17
C PRO A 13 8.67 2.91 26.60
N SER A 14 9.70 2.08 26.78
CA SER A 14 9.79 0.62 26.53
C SER A 14 10.95 0.11 27.42
N LYS A 15 10.72 -0.87 28.32
CA LYS A 15 10.79 -2.32 28.07
C LYS A 15 12.09 -2.65 27.33
N GLN A 16 13.13 -3.28 27.91
CA GLN A 16 13.17 -4.47 28.78
C GLN A 16 14.47 -4.48 29.61
N PHE A 17 14.36 -4.74 30.92
CA PHE A 17 15.27 -5.58 31.71
C PHE A 17 14.56 -5.80 33.05
N MET A 18 14.01 -6.99 33.24
CA MET A 18 13.90 -7.73 34.51
C MET A 18 12.85 -8.84 34.36
N SER A 19 13.32 -10.00 33.91
CA SER A 19 12.91 -11.26 34.51
C SER A 19 14.14 -11.87 35.17
N GLN A 20 13.95 -12.39 36.37
CA GLN A 20 14.91 -13.13 37.22
C GLN A 20 15.81 -12.27 38.13
N ASN A 21 15.27 -11.82 39.26
CA ASN A 21 15.48 -12.54 40.51
C ASN A 21 14.57 -11.96 41.60
N SER A 22 13.81 -12.85 42.22
CA SER A 22 13.05 -12.63 43.46
C SER A 22 13.96 -12.14 44.58
N PHE A 23 13.58 -11.08 45.31
CA PHE A 23 13.62 -11.08 46.78
C PHE A 23 12.80 -9.89 47.32
N SER A 24 11.99 -10.21 48.32
CA SER A 24 11.02 -9.36 49.03
C SER A 24 11.66 -8.10 49.63
N LEU A 25 11.06 -6.92 49.39
CA LEU A 25 11.29 -5.71 50.17
C LEU A 25 9.95 -5.04 50.50
N SER A 26 9.21 -5.68 51.41
CA SER A 26 8.28 -5.00 52.30
C SER A 26 9.02 -4.63 53.58
N LYS A 27 8.67 -3.45 54.14
CA LYS A 27 9.18 -2.80 55.37
C LYS A 27 10.39 -1.88 55.20
N ILE A 28 10.09 -0.58 55.09
CA ILE A 28 10.84 0.43 55.84
C ILE A 28 9.82 1.31 56.55
N ARG A 29 9.66 1.05 57.85
CA ARG A 29 8.97 1.89 58.83
C ARG A 29 10.07 2.71 59.52
N LEU A 30 9.87 4.02 59.65
CA LEU A 30 10.72 4.89 60.44
C LEU A 30 10.69 4.45 61.91
N GLU A 31 11.84 4.24 62.51
CA GLU A 31 12.01 4.33 63.96
C GLU A 31 13.42 4.83 64.31
N VAL A 32 13.43 5.86 65.15
CA VAL A 32 14.58 6.47 65.83
C VAL A 32 14.96 5.58 67.00
N ILE A 33 16.25 5.36 67.26
CA ILE A 33 16.88 5.30 68.61
C ILE A 33 18.41 5.18 68.47
N SER A 34 19.08 5.83 69.41
CA SER A 34 20.50 6.03 69.61
C SER A 34 21.25 4.80 70.17
N VAL A 35 22.55 4.99 70.43
CA VAL A 35 23.43 4.29 71.41
C VAL A 35 24.65 3.58 70.79
N SER A 36 25.74 4.37 70.76
CA SER A 36 27.10 4.14 71.28
C SER A 36 28.01 2.98 70.84
N SER A 37 29.26 3.38 70.54
CA SER A 37 30.56 2.79 70.93
C SER A 37 30.83 1.32 70.52
N SER A 38 31.90 0.98 69.80
CA SER A 38 33.30 1.08 70.27
C SER A 38 34.26 0.37 69.28
N SER A 39 35.56 0.69 69.38
CA SER A 39 36.76 -0.04 68.88
C SER A 39 36.95 -0.16 67.35
N SER A 40 37.83 0.60 66.68
CA SER A 40 39.32 0.61 66.74
C SER A 40 39.99 -0.70 66.30
N ILE A 41 40.78 -0.68 65.21
CA ILE A 41 42.22 -1.04 65.14
C ILE A 41 42.66 -1.52 63.72
N LYS A 42 43.58 -0.73 63.15
CA LYS A 42 44.85 -1.00 62.41
C LYS A 42 44.92 -2.22 61.46
N LEU A 43 45.24 -2.05 60.17
CA LEU A 43 46.52 -1.64 59.53
C LEU A 43 47.67 -2.67 59.65
N GLN A 44 48.29 -2.97 58.48
CA GLN A 44 49.65 -3.52 58.23
C GLN A 44 49.79 -5.07 58.26
N LYS A 45 50.62 -5.74 57.45
CA LYS A 45 51.74 -5.39 56.54
C LYS A 45 52.12 -6.67 55.75
N SER A 46 52.33 -6.60 54.43
CA SER A 46 53.63 -6.60 53.70
C SER A 46 54.36 -7.94 53.51
N HIS A 47 54.69 -8.28 52.26
CA HIS A 47 56.06 -8.28 51.68
C HIS A 47 55.99 -8.66 50.17
N MET A 48 56.39 -7.80 49.21
CA MET A 48 57.74 -7.52 48.65
C MET A 48 58.34 -8.71 47.87
N ARG A 49 58.83 -8.62 46.63
CA ARG A 49 59.76 -7.68 45.94
C ARG A 49 59.38 -7.59 44.45
N ALA A 50 59.25 -6.45 43.78
CA ALA A 50 60.21 -5.39 43.43
C ALA A 50 61.21 -5.79 42.34
N GLU A 51 61.04 -5.25 41.14
CA GLU A 51 62.11 -4.53 40.44
C GLU A 51 61.52 -3.36 39.64
N LEU A 52 62.05 -2.17 39.93
CA LEU A 52 61.71 -0.89 39.36
C LEU A 52 62.78 -0.61 38.29
N THR A 53 62.40 -0.24 37.08
CA THR A 53 63.26 0.61 36.25
C THR A 53 62.45 1.80 35.78
N ILE A 54 62.93 2.95 36.21
CA ILE A 54 62.36 4.28 36.02
C ILE A 54 62.70 4.75 34.61
N MET A 55 61.69 5.16 33.85
CA MET A 55 61.84 6.26 32.89
C MET A 55 60.63 7.19 33.05
N ALA A 56 60.90 8.42 33.47
CA ALA A 56 59.97 9.55 33.47
C ALA A 56 60.47 10.58 32.42
N PRO A 57 59.74 11.67 32.15
CA PRO A 57 58.50 11.73 31.38
C PRO A 57 58.70 12.63 30.14
N THR A 58 58.03 12.35 29.02
CA THR A 58 57.96 13.31 27.90
C THR A 58 56.54 13.84 27.72
N THR A 59 56.37 15.06 28.24
CA THR A 59 55.53 16.15 27.69
C THR A 59 54.06 15.82 27.39
N LYS A 60 53.17 16.20 28.33
CA LYS A 60 51.76 16.51 28.02
C LYS A 60 51.73 17.64 26.98
N GLN A 61 51.52 17.30 25.71
CA GLN A 61 51.03 18.28 24.75
C GLN A 61 49.58 18.61 25.09
N SER A 62 49.31 19.89 25.35
CA SER A 62 47.95 20.41 25.32
C SER A 62 47.38 20.12 23.93
N VAL A 63 46.29 19.37 23.84
CA VAL A 63 45.57 19.15 22.59
C VAL A 63 44.96 20.50 22.16
N VAL A 64 45.75 21.26 21.41
CA VAL A 64 45.29 22.41 20.62
C VAL A 64 44.87 21.79 19.29
N PHE A 65 43.56 21.66 19.08
CA PHE A 65 43.06 21.30 17.75
C PHE A 65 43.51 22.39 16.77
N PRO A 66 44.11 22.04 15.63
CA PRO A 66 44.62 23.03 14.71
C PRO A 66 43.49 23.95 14.25
N GLU A 67 43.74 25.26 14.29
CA GLU A 67 43.00 26.19 13.44
C GLU A 67 43.02 25.64 12.02
N LEU A 68 41.85 25.64 11.39
CA LEU A 68 41.60 25.15 10.04
C LEU A 68 42.53 25.85 9.02
N THR A 69 43.76 25.35 8.88
CA THR A 69 44.85 25.99 8.14
C THR A 69 45.02 25.30 6.80
N LYS A 70 44.21 25.72 5.81
CA LYS A 70 44.49 25.68 4.35
C LYS A 70 43.36 26.41 3.57
N PRO A 71 43.66 27.05 2.42
CA PRO A 71 42.91 28.19 1.85
C PRO A 71 41.61 27.81 1.09
N GLY A 72 40.81 26.86 1.60
CA GLY A 72 39.51 26.48 1.02
C GLY A 72 38.28 26.98 1.79
N ILE A 73 38.49 27.42 3.03
CA ILE A 73 37.44 27.82 4.00
C ILE A 73 37.00 29.30 3.92
N PRO A 74 37.74 30.26 3.32
CA PRO A 74 37.26 31.65 3.22
C PRO A 74 35.91 31.77 2.49
N PHE A 75 35.70 30.92 1.46
CA PHE A 75 34.48 30.95 0.64
C PHE A 75 33.26 30.37 1.38
N PHE A 76 33.49 29.53 2.39
CA PHE A 76 32.43 28.97 3.22
C PHE A 76 31.93 30.00 4.24
N ASP A 77 32.85 30.66 4.95
CA ASP A 77 32.51 31.72 5.90
C ASP A 77 31.83 32.91 5.22
N LEU A 78 32.26 33.27 4.01
CA LEU A 78 31.59 34.28 3.17
C LEU A 78 30.14 33.89 2.83
N ARG A 79 29.91 32.64 2.44
CA ARG A 79 28.55 32.13 2.13
C ARG A 79 27.67 32.04 3.36
N LEU A 80 28.23 31.62 4.50
CA LEU A 80 27.51 31.61 5.78
C LEU A 80 27.13 33.04 6.21
N GLN A 81 28.06 33.99 6.09
CA GLN A 81 27.78 35.41 6.36
C GLN A 81 26.68 35.95 5.45
N GLU A 82 26.65 35.54 4.18
CA GLU A 82 25.60 35.93 3.24
C GLU A 82 24.23 35.36 3.62
N VAL A 83 24.15 34.08 3.98
CA VAL A 83 22.92 33.45 4.50
C VAL A 83 22.47 34.13 5.78
N VAL A 84 23.36 34.32 6.74
CA VAL A 84 23.06 34.99 8.01
C VAL A 84 22.55 36.40 7.74
N LYS A 85 23.19 37.15 6.85
CA LYS A 85 22.78 38.51 6.47
C LYS A 85 21.39 38.53 5.83
N ARG A 86 21.11 37.65 4.86
CA ARG A 86 19.80 37.59 4.18
C ARG A 86 18.68 37.17 5.15
N GLN A 87 18.93 36.19 6.00
CA GLN A 87 17.96 35.73 7.00
C GLN A 87 17.79 36.72 8.16
N SER A 88 18.84 37.49 8.53
CA SER A 88 18.76 38.49 9.61
C SER A 88 18.13 39.82 9.17
N GLN A 89 18.41 40.28 7.95
CA GLN A 89 17.90 41.56 7.43
C GLN A 89 16.39 41.55 7.20
N ASN A 90 15.83 40.42 6.76
CA ASN A 90 14.39 40.28 6.56
C ASN A 90 13.57 40.30 7.87
N THR A 91 14.19 40.00 9.02
CA THR A 91 13.50 39.99 10.33
C THR A 91 13.02 41.38 10.78
N HIS A 92 13.64 42.47 10.33
CA HIS A 92 13.28 43.84 10.71
C HIS A 92 12.30 44.54 9.75
N THR A 93 12.08 44.00 8.55
CA THR A 93 11.18 44.56 7.53
C THR A 93 9.81 43.87 7.44
N PHE A 94 9.60 42.74 8.13
CA PHE A 94 8.31 42.03 8.16
C PHE A 94 7.13 42.85 8.68
N HIS A 95 7.37 44.00 9.33
CA HIS A 95 6.31 44.86 9.86
C HIS A 95 5.88 46.03 8.94
N ILE A 96 6.55 46.27 7.80
CA ILE A 96 6.32 47.51 7.03
C ILE A 96 5.82 47.29 5.60
N ASP A 97 5.91 46.08 5.02
CA ASP A 97 5.49 45.87 3.62
C ASP A 97 4.60 44.63 3.43
N ASP A 98 3.38 44.73 3.97
CA ASP A 98 2.30 43.72 3.85
C ASP A 98 1.66 43.71 2.43
N GLN A 99 2.10 44.58 1.52
CA GLN A 99 1.51 44.76 0.19
C GLN A 99 2.31 44.13 -0.97
N ALA A 100 3.60 43.81 -0.78
CA ALA A 100 4.48 43.38 -1.88
C ALA A 100 4.53 41.86 -2.13
N ARG A 101 4.06 41.02 -1.21
CA ARG A 101 3.97 39.56 -1.42
C ARG A 101 2.52 39.13 -1.52
N ARG A 102 2.01 38.93 -2.74
CA ARG A 102 0.70 38.27 -2.95
C ARG A 102 0.74 36.93 -2.21
N LYS A 103 -0.07 36.81 -1.16
CA LYS A 103 -0.38 35.52 -0.53
C LYS A 103 -0.76 34.56 -1.66
N PRO A 104 -0.07 33.43 -1.85
CA PRO A 104 -0.44 32.53 -2.93
C PRO A 104 -1.90 32.13 -2.72
N GLY A 105 -2.69 32.15 -3.78
CA GLY A 105 -4.12 31.84 -3.74
C GLY A 105 -4.33 30.36 -3.44
N PHE A 106 -4.24 29.98 -2.17
CA PHE A 106 -4.55 28.64 -1.71
C PHE A 106 -6.01 28.57 -1.29
N HIS A 107 -6.70 27.50 -1.69
CA HIS A 107 -8.01 27.20 -1.13
C HIS A 107 -7.83 26.85 0.36
N PRO A 108 -8.55 27.49 1.31
CA PRO A 108 -8.35 27.29 2.75
C PRO A 108 -8.40 25.82 3.18
N SER A 109 -9.28 25.02 2.55
CA SER A 109 -9.39 23.58 2.81
C SER A 109 -8.13 22.79 2.48
N PHE A 110 -7.30 23.25 1.53
CA PHE A 110 -6.07 22.53 1.13
C PHE A 110 -4.98 22.62 2.22
N LEU A 111 -4.89 23.77 2.90
CA LEU A 111 -4.02 23.95 4.05
C LEU A 111 -4.62 23.26 5.28
N GLU A 112 -5.92 23.33 5.49
CA GLU A 112 -6.59 22.68 6.62
C GLU A 112 -6.48 21.15 6.54
N GLU A 113 -6.69 20.55 5.36
CA GLU A 113 -6.46 19.13 5.09
C GLU A 113 -4.99 18.71 5.27
N SER A 114 -4.03 19.61 4.94
CA SER A 114 -2.60 19.38 5.18
C SER A 114 -2.26 19.30 6.68
N TYR A 115 -2.89 20.15 7.49
CA TYR A 115 -2.70 20.19 8.94
C TYR A 115 -3.49 19.08 9.65
N GLU A 116 -4.67 18.70 9.14
CA GLU A 116 -5.53 17.65 9.67
C GLU A 116 -4.95 16.24 9.43
N ARG A 117 -4.40 15.95 8.24
CA ARG A 117 -3.74 14.66 7.96
C ARG A 117 -2.50 14.41 8.85
N TYR A 118 -1.92 15.45 9.47
CA TYR A 118 -0.69 15.36 10.25
C TYR A 118 -0.82 15.58 11.77
N HIS A 119 -2.03 15.70 12.33
CA HIS A 119 -2.44 15.12 13.64
C HIS A 119 -3.68 15.80 14.25
N ALA A 120 -4.61 14.96 14.72
CA ALA A 120 -5.61 15.29 15.73
C ALA A 120 -4.96 15.60 17.10
N ASN A 121 -4.70 16.88 17.37
CA ASN A 121 -4.97 17.58 18.64
C ASN A 121 -4.19 18.88 18.71
N ASP A 122 -4.91 19.93 19.09
CA ASP A 122 -4.49 21.30 19.28
C ASP A 122 -3.31 21.40 20.28
N ARG A 123 -2.10 21.59 19.73
CA ARG A 123 -1.06 22.51 20.22
C ARG A 123 0.21 22.37 19.37
N ARG A 124 0.58 23.52 18.78
CA ARG A 124 1.87 23.87 18.15
C ARG A 124 1.92 23.70 16.63
N LYS A 125 1.59 24.80 15.96
CA LYS A 125 2.03 25.19 14.59
C LYS A 125 3.53 24.93 14.32
N LYS A 126 4.37 24.83 15.36
CA LYS A 126 5.81 24.47 15.27
C LYS A 126 6.10 23.01 14.88
N LYS A 127 5.17 22.04 15.07
CA LYS A 127 5.40 20.61 14.75
C LYS A 127 5.35 20.30 13.25
N SER A 128 4.51 21.01 12.50
CA SER A 128 4.36 20.83 11.05
C SER A 128 5.62 21.23 10.27
N TYR A 129 6.40 22.19 10.78
CA TYR A 129 7.60 22.73 10.12
C TYR A 129 8.76 21.75 10.07
N MET A 130 8.92 20.93 11.11
CA MET A 130 9.93 19.88 11.10
C MET A 130 9.56 18.79 10.10
N GLY A 131 8.30 18.37 9.95
CA GLY A 131 7.93 17.29 9.01
C GLY A 131 8.47 17.46 7.56
N ASN A 132 8.57 18.69 7.04
CA ASN A 132 9.03 18.94 5.68
C ASN A 132 10.56 18.91 5.48
N ILE A 133 11.35 19.30 6.49
CA ILE A 133 12.83 19.20 6.45
C ILE A 133 13.29 17.72 6.57
N TRP A 134 12.41 16.86 7.08
CA TRP A 134 12.72 15.48 7.45
C TRP A 134 12.47 14.46 6.35
N ARG A 135 11.64 14.79 5.36
CA ARG A 135 11.39 13.90 4.22
C ARG A 135 12.61 13.77 3.31
N THR A 136 13.53 14.73 3.37
CA THR A 136 14.80 14.66 2.66
C THR A 136 15.68 13.52 3.24
N ASP A 137 15.60 13.24 4.54
CA ASP A 137 16.31 12.14 5.22
C ASP A 137 15.63 10.77 4.95
N GLU A 138 14.28 10.71 4.91
CA GLU A 138 13.53 9.50 4.55
C GLU A 138 13.75 9.01 3.10
N LEU A 139 14.16 9.90 2.19
CA LEU A 139 14.43 9.55 0.79
C LEU A 139 15.77 8.81 0.60
N VAL A 140 16.74 9.07 1.48
CA VAL A 140 18.09 8.48 1.44
C VAL A 140 18.16 7.18 2.25
N ASP A 141 17.24 6.95 3.19
CA ASP A 141 17.21 5.75 4.04
C ASP A 141 15.95 4.89 3.95
N GLY A 142 14.95 5.34 3.20
CA GLY A 142 13.77 4.54 2.87
C GLY A 142 14.12 3.35 1.97
N PRO A 143 13.22 2.37 1.81
CA PRO A 143 13.44 1.20 0.96
C PRO A 143 13.75 1.54 -0.51
N ASN A 144 13.45 2.76 -0.96
CA ASN A 144 13.75 3.28 -2.31
C ASN A 144 15.12 3.97 -2.44
N ALA A 145 15.93 4.04 -1.39
CA ALA A 145 17.26 4.65 -1.38
C ALA A 145 18.22 4.06 -2.43
N VAL A 146 18.02 2.79 -2.78
CA VAL A 146 18.79 2.05 -3.80
C VAL A 146 18.58 2.62 -5.22
N HIS A 147 17.54 3.44 -5.42
CA HIS A 147 17.19 4.05 -6.70
C HIS A 147 17.42 5.59 -6.75
N MET A 148 18.15 6.16 -5.79
CA MET A 148 18.50 7.59 -5.77
C MET A 148 19.56 7.93 -6.85
N SER A 149 19.13 8.12 -8.09
CA SER A 149 19.99 8.60 -9.18
C SER A 149 20.19 10.13 -9.13
N SER A 150 21.25 10.64 -9.75
CA SER A 150 21.55 12.09 -9.80
C SER A 150 20.36 12.88 -10.36
N GLU A 151 19.65 12.29 -11.32
CA GLU A 151 18.48 12.89 -11.97
C GLU A 151 17.29 13.06 -11.01
N VAL A 152 17.18 12.24 -9.96
CA VAL A 152 16.16 12.43 -8.91
C VAL A 152 16.48 13.70 -8.10
N LEU A 153 17.75 13.88 -7.70
CA LEU A 153 18.20 15.04 -6.93
C LEU A 153 18.10 16.34 -7.75
N ASP A 154 18.32 16.29 -9.06
CA ASP A 154 18.13 17.43 -9.96
C ASP A 154 16.66 17.86 -10.06
N ARG A 155 15.73 16.89 -10.10
CA ARG A 155 14.28 17.19 -10.01
C ARG A 155 13.90 17.81 -8.67
N TRP A 156 14.52 17.36 -7.57
CA TRP A 156 14.29 17.93 -6.25
C TRP A 156 14.82 19.36 -6.14
N GLU A 157 15.99 19.65 -6.69
CA GLU A 157 16.52 21.02 -6.72
C GLU A 157 15.60 21.96 -7.53
N LYS A 158 15.06 21.47 -8.64
CA LYS A 158 14.03 22.21 -9.42
C LYS A 158 12.75 22.42 -8.61
N ARG A 159 12.24 21.38 -7.96
CA ARG A 159 11.04 21.44 -7.10
C ARG A 159 11.24 22.39 -5.91
N LEU A 160 12.43 22.41 -5.32
CA LEU A 160 12.80 23.37 -4.27
C LEU A 160 12.75 24.81 -4.79
N GLN A 161 13.22 25.05 -6.02
CA GLN A 161 13.06 26.37 -6.64
C GLN A 161 11.59 26.74 -6.82
N ASP A 162 10.76 25.81 -7.29
CA ASP A 162 9.32 26.04 -7.46
C ASP A 162 8.63 26.36 -6.12
N ILE A 163 9.01 25.69 -5.02
CA ILE A 163 8.51 25.97 -3.66
C ILE A 163 8.83 27.41 -3.22
N PHE A 164 10.08 27.85 -3.43
CA PHE A 164 10.52 29.22 -3.10
C PHE A 164 9.93 30.29 -4.04
N ASP A 165 9.58 29.90 -5.27
CA ASP A 165 8.85 30.73 -6.22
C ASP A 165 7.32 30.76 -5.95
N GLY A 166 6.84 30.02 -4.95
CA GLY A 166 5.42 29.97 -4.57
C GLY A 166 4.56 29.05 -5.43
N ARG A 167 5.16 28.07 -6.12
CA ARG A 167 4.51 27.05 -6.96
C ARG A 167 4.64 25.65 -6.33
N PRO A 168 3.90 25.32 -5.26
CA PRO A 168 3.98 24.00 -4.64
C PRO A 168 3.34 22.93 -5.55
N TYR A 169 3.93 21.73 -5.61
CA TYR A 169 3.39 20.61 -6.37
C TYR A 169 2.38 19.78 -5.56
N ASP A 170 2.60 19.64 -4.24
CA ASP A 170 1.74 18.87 -3.35
C ASP A 170 1.48 19.56 -2.00
N VAL A 171 0.78 18.83 -1.12
CA VAL A 171 0.34 19.27 0.20
C VAL A 171 1.51 19.63 1.14
N LEU A 172 2.66 18.94 1.02
CA LEU A 172 3.83 19.22 1.85
C LEU A 172 4.61 20.43 1.31
N ASP A 173 4.73 20.54 0.00
CA ASP A 173 5.29 21.71 -0.66
C ASP A 173 4.51 22.96 -0.25
N ALA A 174 3.17 22.88 -0.20
CA ALA A 174 2.33 23.99 0.23
C ALA A 174 2.59 24.40 1.68
N ALA A 175 2.80 23.44 2.59
CA ALA A 175 3.19 23.73 3.97
C ALA A 175 4.59 24.36 4.08
N LEU A 176 5.56 23.92 3.26
CA LEU A 176 6.89 24.54 3.23
C LEU A 176 6.84 25.95 2.62
N THR A 177 6.08 26.15 1.54
CA THR A 177 5.83 27.48 0.95
C THR A 177 5.17 28.44 1.96
N ASP A 178 4.19 27.99 2.74
CA ASP A 178 3.58 28.78 3.84
C ASP A 178 4.61 29.14 4.93
N THR A 179 5.58 28.24 5.20
CA THR A 179 6.67 28.48 6.16
C THR A 179 7.66 29.53 5.65
N ILE A 180 8.08 29.42 4.38
CA ILE A 180 8.97 30.38 3.71
C ILE A 180 8.31 31.75 3.61
N PHE A 181 6.98 31.79 3.48
CA PHE A 181 6.24 33.05 3.53
C PHE A 181 6.26 33.69 4.92
N LYS A 182 6.14 32.89 6.00
CA LYS A 182 6.06 33.36 7.39
C LYS A 182 7.41 33.67 8.05
N PHE A 183 8.49 33.02 7.61
CA PHE A 183 9.81 33.13 8.22
C PHE A 183 10.87 33.52 7.18
N PRO A 184 11.92 34.29 7.55
CA PRO A 184 12.99 34.68 6.64
C PRO A 184 13.95 33.53 6.34
N LEU A 185 13.48 32.50 5.65
CA LEU A 185 14.29 31.36 5.21
C LEU A 185 15.00 31.70 3.90
N ASP A 186 16.31 31.46 3.83
CA ASP A 186 17.08 31.53 2.59
C ASP A 186 17.12 30.14 1.94
N ILE A 187 17.11 30.08 0.61
CA ILE A 187 17.11 28.82 -0.15
C ILE A 187 18.47 28.08 -0.08
N LYS A 188 19.56 28.80 0.21
CA LYS A 188 20.93 28.26 0.13
C LYS A 188 21.16 27.08 1.07
N PRO A 189 20.78 27.09 2.38
CA PRO A 189 20.88 25.91 3.23
C PRO A 189 20.15 24.69 2.66
N PHE A 190 19.01 24.87 1.99
CA PHE A 190 18.24 23.76 1.42
C PHE A 190 18.94 23.14 0.22
N ARG A 191 19.50 23.97 -0.68
CA ARG A 191 20.33 23.49 -1.78
C ARG A 191 21.61 22.81 -1.30
N ASP A 192 22.22 23.36 -0.25
CA ASP A 192 23.39 22.77 0.38
C ASP A 192 23.08 21.40 0.97
N MET A 193 21.91 21.20 1.57
CA MET A 193 21.48 19.90 2.04
C MET A 193 21.32 18.88 0.89
N ILE A 194 20.74 19.30 -0.24
CA ILE A 194 20.66 18.47 -1.46
C ILE A 194 22.07 18.11 -1.98
N GLU A 195 23.03 19.03 -1.92
CA GLU A 195 24.42 18.73 -2.28
C GLU A 195 25.07 17.72 -1.30
N GLY A 196 24.75 17.78 -0.01
CA GLY A 196 25.13 16.75 0.96
C GLY A 196 24.63 15.37 0.57
N MET A 197 23.39 15.28 0.12
CA MET A 197 22.81 14.02 -0.38
C MET A 197 23.47 13.54 -1.66
N ARG A 198 23.81 14.45 -2.58
CA ARG A 198 24.64 14.12 -3.76
C ARG A 198 26.03 13.64 -3.37
N MET A 199 26.61 14.13 -2.27
CA MET A 199 27.90 13.64 -1.78
C MET A 199 27.81 12.19 -1.29
N ASP A 200 26.72 11.81 -0.62
CA ASP A 200 26.52 10.44 -0.11
C ASP A 200 26.38 9.36 -1.20
N THR A 201 26.08 9.74 -2.45
CA THR A 201 26.03 8.78 -3.58
C THR A 201 27.39 8.51 -4.21
N ARG A 202 28.36 9.41 -4.06
CA ARG A 202 29.66 9.34 -4.76
C ARG A 202 30.89 9.21 -3.86
N LYS A 203 30.80 9.63 -2.59
CA LYS A 203 31.96 9.73 -1.69
C LYS A 203 31.78 8.85 -0.46
N PHE A 204 32.67 7.88 -0.30
CA PHE A 204 32.63 6.90 0.80
C PHE A 204 33.81 7.01 1.77
N ARG A 205 34.77 7.90 1.49
CA ARG A 205 36.01 8.12 2.25
C ARG A 205 36.36 9.60 2.30
N TYR A 206 36.91 10.04 3.43
CA TYR A 206 37.28 11.43 3.68
C TYR A 206 38.76 11.51 4.03
N GLN A 207 39.53 12.26 3.25
CA GLN A 207 40.99 12.27 3.38
C GLN A 207 41.46 12.91 4.68
N ASN A 208 40.74 13.93 5.15
CA ASN A 208 41.06 14.70 6.35
C ASN A 208 39.80 15.24 7.02
N PHE A 209 39.97 15.80 8.22
CA PHE A 209 38.85 16.36 8.97
C PHE A 209 38.18 17.53 8.25
N GLN A 210 38.87 18.31 7.42
CA GLN A 210 38.25 19.42 6.68
C GLN A 210 37.19 18.90 5.70
N GLU A 211 37.47 17.80 5.00
CA GLU A 211 36.48 17.17 4.12
C GLU A 211 35.29 16.60 4.90
N LEU A 212 35.55 15.98 6.06
CA LEU A 212 34.49 15.46 6.93
C LEU A 212 33.64 16.58 7.52
N TYR A 213 34.26 17.70 7.91
CA TYR A 213 33.58 18.88 8.42
C TYR A 213 32.63 19.45 7.37
N LEU A 214 33.08 19.55 6.12
CA LEU A 214 32.24 20.00 5.00
C LEU A 214 31.04 19.08 4.78
N TYR A 215 31.23 17.77 4.91
CA TYR A 215 30.12 16.82 4.88
C TYR A 215 29.14 17.04 6.03
N CYS A 216 29.65 17.15 7.28
CA CYS A 216 28.81 17.41 8.46
C CYS A 216 28.03 18.72 8.34
N TYR A 217 28.63 19.73 7.72
CA TYR A 217 27.92 20.96 7.36
C TYR A 217 26.73 20.68 6.46
N TYR A 218 26.95 20.01 5.32
CA TYR A 218 25.91 19.84 4.32
C TYR A 218 24.72 19.03 4.85
N VAL A 219 24.97 17.93 5.56
CA VAL A 219 23.89 17.00 5.98
C VAL A 219 23.23 17.37 7.32
N ALA A 220 23.90 18.15 8.18
CA ALA A 220 23.38 18.46 9.52
C ALA A 220 23.54 19.93 9.93
N GLY A 221 24.63 20.59 9.53
CA GLY A 221 24.83 22.01 9.79
C GLY A 221 23.79 22.91 9.13
N THR A 222 23.42 22.60 7.88
CA THR A 222 22.37 23.28 7.11
C THR A 222 21.01 23.24 7.81
N VAL A 223 20.64 22.12 8.42
CA VAL A 223 19.41 21.97 9.23
C VAL A 223 19.40 22.93 10.41
N GLY A 224 20.55 23.14 11.07
CA GLY A 224 20.72 24.17 12.09
C GLY A 224 20.40 25.56 11.55
N LEU A 225 20.93 25.92 10.37
CA LEU A 225 20.70 27.22 9.73
C LEU A 225 19.24 27.44 9.30
N MET A 226 18.56 26.41 8.82
CA MET A 226 17.13 26.45 8.49
C MET A 226 16.26 26.64 9.73
N SER A 227 16.69 26.11 10.87
CA SER A 227 15.89 26.09 12.10
C SER A 227 15.92 27.40 12.87
N VAL A 228 17.02 28.17 12.80
CA VAL A 228 17.19 29.40 13.59
C VAL A 228 16.07 30.45 13.34
N PRO A 229 15.70 30.81 12.09
CA PRO A 229 14.59 31.73 11.83
C PRO A 229 13.26 31.29 12.45
N ILE A 230 12.99 29.99 12.47
CA ILE A 230 11.74 29.40 12.97
C ILE A 230 11.74 29.34 14.50
N MET A 231 12.90 28.99 15.09
CA MET A 231 13.08 28.93 16.54
C MET A 231 13.03 30.32 17.18
N GLY A 232 13.44 31.35 16.45
CA GLY A 232 13.46 32.74 16.90
C GLY A 232 14.62 33.01 17.84
N THR A 233 15.19 34.21 17.74
CA THR A 233 16.23 34.73 18.64
C THR A 233 15.58 35.54 19.76
N SER A 234 16.08 35.40 20.98
CA SER A 234 15.56 36.19 22.11
C SER A 234 15.77 37.68 21.85
N PRO A 235 14.75 38.55 22.06
CA PRO A 235 14.91 40.01 21.97
C PRO A 235 15.96 40.55 22.94
N GLU A 236 16.23 39.81 24.02
CA GLU A 236 17.18 40.11 25.09
C GLU A 236 18.57 39.48 24.84
N SER A 237 18.81 38.91 23.65
CA SER A 237 20.07 38.22 23.34
C SER A 237 21.26 39.19 23.37
N LEU A 238 22.27 38.84 24.18
CA LEU A 238 23.50 39.63 24.35
C LEU A 238 24.58 39.30 23.31
N ILE A 239 24.38 38.24 22.51
CA ILE A 239 25.32 37.84 21.45
C ILE A 239 24.77 38.21 20.07
N SER A 240 25.68 38.48 19.13
CA SER A 240 25.29 38.81 17.76
C SER A 240 24.52 37.67 17.11
N VAL A 241 23.58 38.00 16.22
CA VAL A 241 22.78 37.01 15.46
C VAL A 241 23.69 35.99 14.77
N LYS A 242 24.83 36.44 14.23
CA LYS A 242 25.86 35.55 13.65
C LYS A 242 26.32 34.47 14.62
N ARG A 243 26.61 34.80 15.88
CA ARG A 243 27.05 33.79 16.88
C ARG A 243 25.96 32.78 17.21
N ILE A 244 24.68 33.16 17.13
CA ILE A 244 23.55 32.22 17.29
C ILE A 244 23.51 31.23 16.12
N TYR A 245 23.68 31.72 14.88
CA TYR A 245 23.79 30.86 13.71
C TYR A 245 25.02 29.94 13.75
N ASP A 246 26.18 30.47 14.13
CA ASP A 246 27.40 29.69 14.32
C ASP A 246 27.16 28.58 15.37
N SER A 247 26.47 28.88 16.48
CA SER A 247 26.11 27.89 17.51
C SER A 247 25.16 26.81 17.00
N ALA A 248 24.16 27.18 16.18
CA ALA A 248 23.24 26.21 15.57
C ALA A 248 23.94 25.31 14.55
N LEU A 249 24.88 25.88 13.79
CA LEU A 249 25.77 25.13 12.90
C LEU A 249 26.62 24.13 13.71
N TYR A 250 27.28 24.57 14.78
CA TYR A 250 28.08 23.71 15.64
C TYR A 250 27.26 22.60 16.30
N LEU A 251 26.00 22.87 16.65
CA LEU A 251 25.09 21.83 17.15
C LEU A 251 24.84 20.74 16.10
N GLY A 252 24.57 21.13 14.86
CA GLY A 252 24.41 20.19 13.74
C GLY A 252 25.65 19.34 13.52
N ILE A 253 26.83 19.98 13.53
CA ILE A 253 28.12 19.29 13.37
C ILE A 253 28.39 18.32 14.53
N GLY A 254 28.19 18.75 15.78
CA GLY A 254 28.34 17.89 16.95
C GLY A 254 27.41 16.67 16.89
N ASN A 255 26.18 16.84 16.43
CA ASN A 255 25.23 15.76 16.26
C ASN A 255 25.65 14.79 15.16
N GLN A 256 26.15 15.29 14.02
CA GLN A 256 26.58 14.42 12.93
C GLN A 256 27.86 13.66 13.25
N LEU A 257 28.83 14.30 13.89
CA LEU A 257 30.02 13.61 14.41
C LEU A 257 29.61 12.51 15.40
N THR A 258 28.63 12.79 16.27
CA THR A 258 28.11 11.77 17.20
C THR A 258 27.43 10.61 16.47
N ASN A 259 26.67 10.87 15.40
CA ASN A 259 26.07 9.81 14.58
C ASN A 259 27.14 8.91 13.96
N ILE A 260 28.17 9.52 13.33
CA ILE A 260 29.29 8.80 12.73
C ILE A 260 30.03 7.94 13.78
N LEU A 261 30.29 8.49 14.96
CA LEU A 261 30.98 7.76 16.04
C LEU A 261 30.10 6.66 16.66
N ARG A 262 28.78 6.79 16.64
CA ARG A 262 27.87 5.78 17.15
C ARG A 262 27.70 4.60 16.19
N ASP A 263 27.69 4.88 14.88
CA ASP A 263 27.23 3.94 13.83
C ASP A 263 28.38 3.36 12.98
N VAL A 264 29.65 3.47 13.43
CA VAL A 264 30.85 2.97 12.71
C VAL A 264 30.68 1.52 12.23
N GLY A 265 30.20 0.61 13.08
CA GLY A 265 30.00 -0.79 12.71
C GLY A 265 28.94 -0.98 11.61
N GLU A 266 27.85 -0.21 11.68
CA GLU A 266 26.76 -0.26 10.70
C GLU A 266 27.20 0.31 9.34
N ASP A 267 27.94 1.42 9.37
CA ASP A 267 28.53 2.07 8.18
C ASP A 267 29.56 1.16 7.51
N ALA A 268 30.40 0.50 8.30
CA ALA A 268 31.37 -0.47 7.81
C ALA A 268 30.70 -1.65 7.10
N MET A 269 29.50 -2.09 7.52
CA MET A 269 28.77 -3.15 6.78
C MET A 269 28.34 -2.70 5.39
N ARG A 270 28.12 -1.39 5.20
CA ARG A 270 27.72 -0.78 3.93
C ARG A 270 28.91 -0.35 3.09
N GLY A 271 30.13 -0.69 3.50
CA GLY A 271 31.37 -0.31 2.84
C GLY A 271 31.74 1.17 3.04
N ARG A 272 31.09 1.91 3.95
CA ARG A 272 31.32 3.34 4.21
C ARG A 272 32.23 3.54 5.42
N VAL A 273 33.12 4.54 5.35
CA VAL A 273 34.00 4.94 6.45
C VAL A 273 34.11 6.46 6.42
N TYR A 274 33.33 7.11 7.27
CA TYR A 274 33.29 8.58 7.38
C TYR A 274 34.52 9.16 8.10
N LEU A 275 35.24 8.34 8.86
CA LEU A 275 36.38 8.75 9.67
C LEU A 275 37.55 9.26 8.81
N PRO A 276 38.25 10.34 9.22
CA PRO A 276 39.35 10.92 8.45
C PRO A 276 40.50 9.93 8.27
N GLN A 277 40.92 9.73 7.02
CA GLN A 277 41.91 8.71 6.65
C GLN A 277 43.33 9.06 7.13
N ASP A 278 43.70 10.34 7.11
CA ASP A 278 44.96 10.84 7.63
C ASP A 278 45.10 10.61 9.15
N GLU A 279 44.02 10.82 9.90
CA GLU A 279 43.98 10.58 11.35
C GLU A 279 43.97 9.09 11.67
N LEU A 280 43.20 8.27 10.94
CA LEU A 280 43.28 6.81 11.08
C LEU A 280 44.72 6.31 10.88
N ALA A 281 45.41 6.82 9.86
CA ALA A 281 46.80 6.46 9.58
C ALA A 281 47.77 6.88 10.70
N GLN A 282 47.55 8.02 11.37
CA GLN A 282 48.36 8.46 12.52
C GLN A 282 48.29 7.48 13.70
N PHE A 283 47.14 6.83 13.90
CA PHE A 283 46.95 5.79 14.90
C PHE A 283 47.33 4.39 14.40
N GLY A 284 47.88 4.28 13.19
CA GLY A 284 48.24 3.01 12.57
C GLY A 284 47.03 2.11 12.29
N LEU A 285 45.87 2.72 12.01
CA LEU A 285 44.63 2.06 11.62
C LEU A 285 44.39 2.23 10.12
N SER A 286 43.79 1.22 9.50
CA SER A 286 43.39 1.22 8.10
C SER A 286 41.93 0.81 7.95
N ASP A 287 41.35 1.01 6.77
CA ASP A 287 40.03 0.50 6.43
C ASP A 287 39.86 -1.00 6.75
N LYS A 288 40.92 -1.81 6.58
CA LYS A 288 40.87 -3.24 6.90
C LYS A 288 40.62 -3.48 8.38
N ASP A 289 41.17 -2.64 9.25
CA ASP A 289 40.98 -2.74 10.69
C ASP A 289 39.53 -2.38 11.07
N ILE A 290 38.98 -1.34 10.45
CA ILE A 290 37.57 -0.94 10.61
C ILE A 290 36.63 -2.06 10.15
N PHE A 291 36.88 -2.63 8.97
CA PHE A 291 36.07 -3.73 8.44
C PHE A 291 36.24 -5.04 9.21
N SER A 292 37.38 -5.26 9.87
CA SER A 292 37.59 -6.40 10.76
C SER A 292 36.76 -6.33 12.04
N ARG A 293 36.25 -5.13 12.38
CA ARG A 293 35.40 -4.86 13.56
C ARG A 293 36.02 -5.29 14.89
N LYS A 294 37.35 -5.21 14.98
CA LYS A 294 38.10 -5.52 16.20
C LYS A 294 38.41 -4.24 16.95
N VAL A 295 37.92 -4.15 18.19
CA VAL A 295 38.26 -3.08 19.12
C VAL A 295 39.70 -3.31 19.61
N THR A 296 40.63 -2.51 19.13
CA THR A 296 42.05 -2.51 19.55
C THR A 296 42.35 -1.33 20.47
N GLU A 297 43.48 -1.35 21.17
CA GLU A 297 43.86 -0.19 21.99
C GLU A 297 44.09 1.07 21.16
N ARG A 298 44.63 0.92 19.95
CA ARG A 298 44.79 2.01 18.98
C ARG A 298 43.44 2.60 18.56
N TRP A 299 42.42 1.75 18.41
CA TRP A 299 41.05 2.19 18.17
C TRP A 299 40.47 2.99 19.33
N ARG A 300 40.68 2.56 20.57
CA ARG A 300 40.22 3.28 21.76
C ARG A 300 40.83 4.69 21.84
N GLU A 301 42.13 4.81 21.64
CA GLU A 301 42.81 6.12 21.66
C GLU A 301 42.32 7.03 20.53
N PHE A 302 42.16 6.51 19.30
CA PHE A 302 41.57 7.26 18.20
C PHE A 302 40.15 7.75 18.53
N MET A 303 39.30 6.86 19.09
CA MET A 303 37.93 7.21 19.47
C MET A 303 37.87 8.28 20.57
N LYS A 304 38.78 8.28 21.53
CA LYS A 304 38.87 9.33 22.56
C LYS A 304 39.10 10.71 21.94
N GLU A 305 39.98 10.82 20.95
CA GLU A 305 40.22 12.10 20.26
C GLU A 305 38.99 12.57 19.48
N GLN A 306 38.32 11.67 18.77
CA GLN A 306 37.10 12.03 18.03
C GLN A 306 35.94 12.42 18.95
N ILE A 307 35.76 11.73 20.08
CA ILE A 307 34.76 12.08 21.10
C ILE A 307 35.07 13.45 21.70
N THR A 308 36.34 13.74 21.98
CA THR A 308 36.78 15.05 22.47
C THR A 308 36.44 16.15 21.48
N ARG A 309 36.63 15.91 20.18
CA ARG A 309 36.26 16.82 19.10
C ARG A 309 34.74 17.04 19.01
N ALA A 310 33.93 15.99 19.11
CA ALA A 310 32.47 16.14 19.12
C ALA A 310 32.00 16.96 20.34
N ARG A 311 32.57 16.72 21.53
CA ARG A 311 32.30 17.51 22.74
C ARG A 311 32.71 18.98 22.59
N PHE A 312 33.79 19.27 21.87
CA PHE A 312 34.21 20.64 21.56
C PHE A 312 33.12 21.41 20.81
N TYR A 313 32.53 20.83 19.76
CA TYR A 313 31.42 21.47 19.04
C TYR A 313 30.15 21.61 19.88
N PHE A 314 29.83 20.63 20.74
CA PHE A 314 28.73 20.79 21.69
C PHE A 314 28.94 21.96 22.65
N ASN A 315 30.15 22.13 23.19
CA ASN A 315 30.45 23.24 24.08
C ASN A 315 30.29 24.60 23.37
N LEU A 316 30.67 24.71 22.09
CA LEU A 316 30.45 25.92 21.29
C LEU A 316 28.95 26.18 21.03
N ALA A 317 28.14 25.12 20.89
CA ALA A 317 26.72 25.22 20.64
C ALA A 317 25.88 25.65 21.88
N GLU A 318 26.37 25.37 23.09
CA GLU A 318 25.66 25.67 24.35
C GLU A 318 25.32 27.17 24.51
N GLU A 319 26.22 28.06 24.06
CA GLU A 319 26.03 29.51 24.19
C GLU A 319 24.82 29.99 23.37
N GLY A 320 24.67 29.53 22.12
CA GLY A 320 23.53 29.92 21.29
C GLY A 320 22.21 29.29 21.72
N ALA A 321 22.23 28.08 22.29
CA ALA A 321 21.01 27.40 22.75
C ALA A 321 20.24 28.20 23.82
N SER A 322 20.95 28.92 24.69
CA SER A 322 20.35 29.79 25.72
C SER A 322 19.86 31.14 25.19
N GLN A 323 20.24 31.53 23.98
CA GLN A 323 19.96 32.83 23.38
C GLN A 323 18.79 32.79 22.39
N LEU A 324 18.22 31.59 22.17
CA LEU A 324 16.98 31.39 21.41
C LEU A 324 15.76 31.92 22.17
N ASP A 325 14.62 32.03 21.49
CA ASP A 325 13.33 32.35 22.12
C ASP A 325 12.99 31.38 23.26
N LYS A 326 12.31 31.88 24.30
CA LYS A 326 12.01 31.14 25.54
C LYS A 326 11.32 29.80 25.26
N ALA A 327 10.43 29.72 24.27
CA ALA A 327 9.73 28.49 23.92
C ALA A 327 10.62 27.45 23.21
N SER A 328 11.72 27.89 22.60
CA SER A 328 12.61 27.07 21.78
C SER A 328 13.84 26.55 22.56
N ARG A 329 14.21 27.19 23.68
CA ARG A 329 15.39 26.80 24.50
C ARG A 329 15.32 25.38 25.03
N TRP A 330 14.21 25.00 25.67
CA TRP A 330 14.10 23.69 26.33
C TRP A 330 14.19 22.50 25.35
N PRO A 331 13.49 22.51 24.19
CA PRO A 331 13.71 21.53 23.14
C PRO A 331 15.18 21.44 22.71
N VAL A 332 15.82 22.56 22.36
CA VAL A 332 17.20 22.58 21.86
C VAL A 332 18.19 22.06 22.90
N TRP A 333 18.07 22.51 24.16
CA TRP A 333 18.87 22.01 25.28
C TRP A 333 18.67 20.51 25.53
N SER A 334 17.43 20.02 25.37
CA SER A 334 17.14 18.59 25.50
C SER A 334 17.84 17.79 24.39
N SER A 335 17.76 18.26 23.15
CA SER A 335 18.45 17.60 22.01
C SER A 335 19.97 17.58 22.21
N LEU A 336 20.55 18.72 22.57
CA LEU A 336 21.99 18.88 22.81
C LEU A 336 22.49 17.90 23.88
N LEU A 337 21.84 17.88 25.04
CA LEU A 337 22.24 17.01 26.16
C LEU A 337 22.05 15.52 25.84
N LEU A 338 20.97 15.17 25.13
CA LEU A 338 20.71 13.78 24.75
C LEU A 338 21.76 13.25 23.76
N TYR A 339 22.13 14.04 22.76
CA TYR A 339 23.18 13.65 21.82
C TYR A 339 24.55 13.59 22.47
N ARG A 340 24.88 14.57 23.33
CA ARG A 340 26.13 14.56 24.10
C ARG A 340 26.27 13.29 24.96
N ASN A 341 25.18 12.80 25.56
CA ASN A 341 25.19 11.58 26.36
C ASN A 341 25.35 10.28 25.54
N ILE A 342 25.17 10.31 24.22
CA ILE A 342 25.53 9.16 23.37
C ILE A 342 27.04 8.96 23.40
N LEU A 343 27.82 10.03 23.42
CA LEU A 343 29.28 9.96 23.55
C LEU A 343 29.69 9.30 24.87
N ASP A 344 29.02 9.65 25.98
CA ASP A 344 29.24 8.98 27.27
C ASP A 344 28.92 7.47 27.17
N ALA A 345 27.86 7.10 26.44
CA ALA A 345 27.48 5.70 26.25
C ALA A 345 28.49 4.92 25.39
N ILE A 346 29.19 5.58 24.46
CA ILE A 346 30.31 4.97 23.71
C ILE A 346 31.48 4.68 24.67
N GLU A 347 31.79 5.61 25.57
CA GLU A 347 32.84 5.44 26.58
C GLU A 347 32.48 4.35 27.60
N GLU A 348 31.23 4.32 28.07
CA GLU A 348 30.71 3.31 29.02
C GLU A 348 30.77 1.87 28.44
N ASN A 349 30.72 1.71 27.12
CA ASN A 349 30.84 0.42 26.43
C ASN A 349 32.27 0.15 25.90
N ASP A 350 33.29 0.75 26.53
CA ASP A 350 34.71 0.55 26.18
C ASP A 350 35.02 0.79 24.69
N TYR A 351 34.36 1.79 24.10
CA TYR A 351 34.52 2.21 22.70
C TYR A 351 34.16 1.15 21.64
N ASP A 352 33.40 0.11 22.01
CA ASP A 352 32.86 -0.87 21.09
C ASP A 352 31.59 -0.35 20.39
N ASN A 353 31.81 0.43 19.33
CA ASN A 353 30.79 0.89 18.38
C ASN A 353 30.78 0.06 17.09
N PHE A 354 31.53 -1.05 17.05
CA PHE A 354 31.55 -1.98 15.93
C PHE A 354 30.46 -3.04 16.04
N THR A 355 30.23 -3.58 17.24
CA THR A 355 29.27 -4.66 17.47
C THR A 355 28.03 -4.21 18.25
N LYS A 356 28.16 -3.13 19.03
CA LYS A 356 27.10 -2.60 19.88
C LYS A 356 26.85 -1.14 19.55
N ARG A 357 25.60 -0.81 19.27
CA ARG A 357 25.20 0.58 19.04
C ARG A 357 25.02 1.30 20.38
N ALA A 358 25.71 2.41 20.58
CA ALA A 358 25.57 3.20 21.81
C ALA A 358 24.23 3.97 21.83
N TYR A 359 23.46 3.83 22.92
CA TYR A 359 22.20 4.55 23.09
C TYR A 359 22.02 5.04 24.52
N VAL A 360 21.28 6.16 24.66
CA VAL A 360 20.89 6.67 25.98
C VAL A 360 19.63 5.95 26.45
N GLY A 361 19.73 5.21 27.55
CA GLY A 361 18.60 4.52 28.17
C GLY A 361 17.50 5.49 28.62
N ARG A 362 16.26 5.01 28.69
CA ARG A 362 15.09 5.87 28.94
C ARG A 362 15.07 6.57 30.29
N THR A 363 15.62 5.92 31.32
CA THR A 363 15.79 6.51 32.65
C THR A 363 16.74 7.70 32.59
N LYS A 364 17.90 7.55 31.92
CA LYS A 364 18.86 8.63 31.68
C LYS A 364 18.21 9.74 30.85
N LYS A 365 17.45 9.42 29.78
CA LYS A 365 16.67 10.44 29.02
C LYS A 365 15.72 11.24 29.91
N LEU A 366 14.94 10.57 30.77
CA LEU A 366 13.99 11.23 31.67
C LEU A 366 14.70 12.11 32.70
N LEU A 367 15.82 11.64 33.27
CA LEU A 367 16.60 12.37 34.26
C LEU A 367 17.28 13.62 33.67
N MET A 368 17.59 13.61 32.37
CA MET A 368 18.19 14.75 31.68
C MET A 368 17.18 15.85 31.33
N LEU A 369 15.88 15.57 31.24
CA LEU A 369 14.88 16.58 30.88
C LEU A 369 14.73 17.69 31.93
N PRO A 370 14.69 17.40 33.25
CA PRO A 370 14.78 18.43 34.29
C PRO A 370 16.06 19.25 34.19
N LEU A 371 17.20 18.62 33.93
CA LEU A 371 18.49 19.33 33.76
C LEU A 371 18.49 20.23 32.52
N ALA A 372 17.91 19.77 31.41
CA ALA A 372 17.72 20.58 30.20
C ALA A 372 16.79 21.77 30.48
N TYR A 373 15.74 21.55 31.29
CA TYR A 373 14.80 22.60 31.68
C TYR A 373 15.48 23.66 32.56
N THR A 374 16.24 23.26 33.57
CA THR A 374 16.99 24.21 34.42
C THR A 374 18.03 25.01 33.63
N ARG A 375 18.73 24.38 32.68
CA ARG A 375 19.63 25.10 31.75
C ARG A 375 18.88 26.06 30.82
N SER A 376 17.69 25.69 30.35
CA SER A 376 16.87 26.56 29.50
C SER A 376 16.32 27.81 30.22
N LEU A 377 16.18 27.74 31.55
CA LEU A 377 15.76 28.84 32.40
C LEU A 377 16.90 29.81 32.75
N SER A 378 18.15 29.41 32.54
CA SER A 378 19.30 30.26 32.86
C SER A 378 19.31 31.49 31.95
N THR A 379 19.12 32.67 32.54
CA THR A 379 19.13 33.98 31.87
C THR A 379 20.51 34.24 31.23
N PRO A 380 20.61 34.94 30.09
CA PRO A 380 21.89 35.26 29.48
C PRO A 380 22.68 36.20 30.40
N THR A 381 23.63 35.66 31.15
CA THR A 381 24.61 36.45 31.92
C THR A 381 25.99 35.99 31.54
N ILE A 382 26.80 36.94 31.04
CA ILE A 382 28.20 36.74 30.68
C ILE A 382 28.97 36.35 31.95
N ASN A 383 29.38 35.09 32.06
CA ASN A 383 30.40 34.68 33.02
C ASN A 383 31.77 34.76 32.34
N PHE A 384 32.30 35.96 32.23
CA PHE A 384 33.74 36.16 32.30
C PHE A 384 34.11 36.11 33.78
N HIS A 385 34.81 35.07 34.22
CA HIS A 385 36.00 35.19 35.08
C HIS A 385 36.43 33.84 35.66
N TYR A 386 37.69 33.52 35.37
CA TYR A 386 38.64 32.85 36.26
C TYR A 386 38.26 32.98 37.73
N ARG A 387 37.93 31.87 38.39
CA ARG A 387 37.76 31.86 39.85
C ARG A 387 39.07 31.42 40.50
N LEU A 388 39.94 32.41 40.69
CA LEU A 388 40.96 32.39 41.72
C LEU A 388 40.30 32.17 43.08
N ARG A 389 40.94 31.30 43.84
CA ARG A 389 40.77 31.00 45.26
C ARG A 389 40.76 32.30 46.11
N ARG A 390 39.70 32.52 46.88
CA ARG A 390 39.65 33.34 48.12
C ARG A 390 38.83 32.55 49.13
N GLU A 391 39.50 31.99 50.13
CA GLU A 391 39.78 32.63 51.43
C GLU A 391 38.53 32.70 52.29
N THR A 392 38.50 31.72 53.19
CA THR A 392 37.70 31.58 54.39
C THR A 392 37.74 32.84 55.24
N ILE A 393 36.59 33.47 55.44
CA ILE A 393 36.37 34.44 56.52
C ILE A 393 35.90 33.65 57.75
N THR A 394 36.73 33.74 58.78
CA THR A 394 36.57 33.26 60.15
C THR A 394 35.47 34.01 60.89
N THR A 395 34.53 33.29 61.50
CA THR A 395 33.66 33.78 62.58
C THR A 395 34.22 33.32 63.95
N PRO A 396 34.43 34.21 64.93
CA PRO A 396 34.87 33.86 66.29
C PRO A 396 33.68 33.46 67.20
N PRO A 397 33.94 32.93 68.42
CA PRO A 397 33.33 31.68 68.90
C PRO A 397 32.17 31.82 69.90
N ASP A 398 31.47 30.69 70.06
CA ASP A 398 30.42 30.39 71.04
C ASP A 398 30.78 30.69 72.51
N PRO A 399 29.81 31.13 73.32
CA PRO A 399 29.84 30.92 74.77
C PRO A 399 29.20 29.57 75.16
N LYS A 400 29.86 28.94 76.13
CA LYS A 400 29.66 27.57 76.66
C LYS A 400 28.27 27.32 77.30
N PRO A 401 27.83 26.05 77.39
CA PRO A 401 26.51 25.69 77.90
C PRO A 401 26.43 25.72 79.44
N PHE A 402 25.32 26.24 79.95
CA PHE A 402 24.93 26.16 81.36
C PHE A 402 24.44 24.74 81.69
N GLN A 403 25.03 24.15 82.73
CA GLN A 403 24.59 22.89 83.34
C GLN A 403 23.34 23.13 84.19
N SER A 404 22.24 22.44 83.86
CA SER A 404 21.09 22.28 84.74
C SER A 404 21.36 21.15 85.72
N HIS A 405 21.63 21.48 86.98
CA HIS A 405 21.56 20.51 88.08
C HIS A 405 20.10 20.29 88.45
N SER A 406 19.62 19.06 88.24
CA SER A 406 18.47 18.48 88.92
C SER A 406 18.84 18.26 90.39
N MET A 407 18.10 18.85 91.32
CA MET A 407 18.11 18.45 92.73
C MET A 407 16.85 17.66 93.00
N ASP A 408 17.06 16.37 93.24
CA ASP A 408 16.10 15.42 93.75
C ASP A 408 15.66 15.85 95.16
N PHE A 409 14.34 15.78 95.39
CA PHE A 409 13.75 15.80 96.72
C PHE A 409 13.76 14.36 97.24
N ASP A 410 14.66 14.07 98.18
CA ASP A 410 14.59 12.86 99.00
C ASP A 410 14.01 13.17 100.37
N ASN A 411 13.00 12.37 100.70
CA ASN A 411 12.38 12.22 102.01
C ASN A 411 13.42 11.78 103.05
N ALA A 412 13.43 12.44 104.21
CA ALA A 412 13.99 11.87 105.43
C ALA A 412 12.96 12.02 106.55
N ALA A 413 12.25 10.93 106.80
CA ALA A 413 11.51 10.67 108.03
C ALA A 413 12.38 9.83 108.97
N ASP A 414 12.14 10.02 110.27
CA ASP A 414 12.61 9.25 111.43
C ASP A 414 14.12 9.16 111.69
N ASP A 415 14.58 9.68 112.83
CA ASP A 415 14.49 8.86 114.04
C ASP A 415 14.69 9.70 115.32
N SER A 416 14.12 9.17 116.40
CA SER A 416 13.99 9.75 117.72
C SER A 416 15.16 9.40 118.66
N SER A 417 15.18 10.06 119.84
CA SER A 417 15.90 9.67 121.07
C SER A 417 17.37 10.16 121.17
N VAL A 418 17.97 10.67 122.27
CA VAL A 418 17.72 10.66 123.72
C VAL A 418 18.56 11.78 124.39
N VAL A 419 17.93 12.56 125.26
CA VAL A 419 18.34 13.10 126.60
C VAL A 419 19.65 13.89 126.81
N GLY A 420 19.48 15.08 127.43
CA GLY A 420 20.41 15.73 128.37
C GLY A 420 20.56 17.23 128.05
N GLY A 421 20.03 18.22 128.76
CA GLY A 421 19.61 18.34 130.15
C GLY A 421 20.14 19.68 130.66
N LEU A 422 19.26 20.69 130.84
CA LEU A 422 19.25 21.77 131.85
C LEU A 422 18.43 23.00 131.37
N LEU A 423 17.40 23.35 132.15
CA LEU A 423 16.43 24.48 132.05
C LEU A 423 15.11 24.23 131.25
N PRO A 424 13.96 24.00 131.93
CA PRO A 424 12.68 23.61 131.30
C PRO A 424 11.83 24.73 130.66
N LEU A 425 12.36 25.94 130.39
CA LEU A 425 11.53 27.12 130.10
C LEU A 425 11.81 27.86 128.77
N ALA A 426 12.56 27.30 127.80
CA ALA A 426 12.80 27.94 126.49
C ALA A 426 12.88 26.97 125.30
N SER A 427 12.37 27.38 124.12
CA SER A 427 12.40 26.58 122.87
C SER A 427 13.79 26.54 122.22
N ALA A 428 14.05 25.58 121.31
CA ALA A 428 15.38 25.32 120.73
C ALA A 428 16.05 26.53 120.05
N SER A 429 15.27 27.47 119.50
CA SER A 429 15.77 28.71 118.89
C SER A 429 16.07 29.83 119.90
N GLN A 430 15.55 29.71 121.13
CA GLN A 430 15.69 30.71 122.21
C GLN A 430 16.80 30.34 123.22
N GLN A 431 17.27 29.09 123.18
CA GLN A 431 18.36 28.56 124.02
C GLN A 431 19.64 29.42 124.01
N PRO A 432 20.14 29.95 122.86
CA PRO A 432 21.36 30.76 122.85
C PRO A 432 21.19 32.08 123.60
N TYR A 433 20.04 32.74 123.41
CA TYR A 433 19.73 34.02 124.04
C TYR A 433 19.48 33.88 125.55
N VAL A 434 18.83 32.79 125.97
CA VAL A 434 18.64 32.47 127.40
C VAL A 434 19.95 32.13 128.09
N SER A 435 20.87 31.44 127.39
CA SER A 435 22.25 31.24 127.88
C SER A 435 23.01 32.56 128.03
N GLU A 436 22.79 33.51 127.13
CA GLU A 436 23.42 34.84 127.18
C GLU A 436 22.86 35.68 128.35
N LEU A 437 21.55 35.64 128.59
CA LEU A 437 20.87 36.28 129.73
C LEU A 437 21.45 35.84 131.09
N LEU A 438 21.79 34.56 131.25
CA LEU A 438 22.39 34.04 132.49
C LEU A 438 23.82 34.53 132.74
N SER A 439 24.48 35.08 131.71
CA SER A 439 25.82 35.68 131.82
C SER A 439 25.79 37.17 132.17
N PHE A 440 24.61 37.78 132.23
CA PHE A 440 24.48 39.23 132.46
C PHE A 440 24.55 39.60 133.94
N THR A 441 25.13 40.76 134.23
CA THR A 441 25.09 41.37 135.56
C THR A 441 23.67 41.87 135.88
N LEU A 442 23.31 41.93 137.17
CA LEU A 442 21.95 42.28 137.61
C LEU A 442 21.45 43.63 137.06
N ASP A 443 22.34 44.61 136.89
CA ASP A 443 22.00 45.93 136.32
C ASP A 443 21.71 45.87 134.81
N ARG A 444 22.36 44.98 134.07
CA ARG A 444 22.09 44.76 132.64
C ARG A 444 20.80 43.99 132.43
N LEU A 445 20.54 42.97 133.27
CA LEU A 445 19.32 42.18 133.21
C LEU A 445 18.05 43.03 133.43
N HIS A 446 18.12 44.04 134.31
CA HIS A 446 17.01 44.97 134.55
C HIS A 446 16.69 45.89 133.36
N LYS A 447 17.67 46.16 132.49
CA LYS A 447 17.53 47.04 131.31
C LYS A 447 17.19 46.27 130.02
N GLU A 448 17.33 44.94 130.03
CA GLU A 448 17.15 44.07 128.86
C GLU A 448 15.74 44.10 128.24
N PRO A 449 14.62 44.12 129.00
CA PRO A 449 13.28 44.18 128.40
C PRO A 449 13.07 45.44 127.56
N GLU A 450 13.65 46.56 127.98
CA GLU A 450 13.50 47.83 127.27
C GLU A 450 14.40 47.91 126.05
N LEU A 451 15.58 47.27 126.09
CA LEU A 451 16.43 47.09 124.90
C LEU A 451 15.76 46.22 123.84
N LEU A 452 15.14 45.10 124.25
CA LEU A 452 14.37 44.24 123.33
C LEU A 452 13.18 44.96 122.71
N ARG A 453 12.49 45.82 123.48
CA ARG A 453 11.37 46.61 122.96
C ARG A 453 11.84 47.58 121.88
N VAL A 454 12.98 48.25 122.10
CA VAL A 454 13.59 49.17 121.15
C VAL A 454 14.05 48.43 119.88
N ASP A 455 14.67 47.25 120.01
CA ASP A 455 15.09 46.45 118.86
C ASP A 455 13.90 45.89 118.07
N ALA A 456 12.81 45.47 118.73
CA ALA A 456 11.60 45.05 118.04
C ALA A 456 10.95 46.20 117.25
N GLU A 457 10.87 47.40 117.82
CA GLU A 457 10.37 48.59 117.11
C GLU A 457 11.29 48.98 115.93
N ARG A 458 12.59 48.81 116.09
CA ARG A 458 13.58 49.03 115.03
C ARG A 458 13.41 48.03 113.87
N ILE A 459 13.30 46.74 114.15
CA ILE A 459 13.11 45.71 113.12
C ILE A 459 11.78 45.93 112.40
N ARG A 460 10.71 46.25 113.12
CA ARG A 460 9.40 46.54 112.50
C ARG A 460 9.48 47.75 111.56
N ARG A 461 10.22 48.80 111.94
CA ARG A 461 10.47 49.95 111.06
C ARG A 461 11.30 49.57 109.84
N GLN A 462 12.37 48.78 110.00
CA GLN A 462 13.18 48.30 108.87
C GLN A 462 12.35 47.45 107.91
N MET A 463 11.48 46.58 108.40
CA MET A 463 10.61 45.75 107.55
C MET A 463 9.62 46.62 106.76
N GLN A 464 9.05 47.64 107.40
CA GLN A 464 8.18 48.61 106.73
C GLN A 464 8.94 49.47 105.72
N GLU A 465 10.15 49.92 106.03
CA GLU A 465 11.02 50.63 105.09
C GLU A 465 11.46 49.76 103.91
N VAL A 466 11.74 48.47 104.12
CA VAL A 466 12.08 47.54 103.03
C VAL A 466 10.86 47.25 102.16
N ALA A 467 9.68 47.06 102.76
CA ALA A 467 8.43 46.84 102.02
C ALA A 467 8.01 48.10 101.23
N VAL A 468 8.12 49.29 101.82
CA VAL A 468 7.83 50.56 101.15
C VAL A 468 8.93 50.94 100.16
N GLY A 469 10.19 50.59 100.43
CA GLY A 469 11.31 50.83 99.53
C GLY A 469 11.26 49.95 98.28
N ASN A 470 10.73 48.72 98.40
CA ASN A 470 10.71 47.73 97.33
C ASN A 470 9.31 47.36 96.81
N TYR A 471 8.25 48.12 97.15
CA TYR A 471 6.88 47.81 96.73
C TYR A 471 6.72 47.67 95.19
N ARG A 472 7.52 48.40 94.42
CA ARG A 472 7.56 48.29 92.94
C ARG A 472 8.02 46.92 92.46
N ALA A 473 8.96 46.28 93.16
CA ALA A 473 9.43 44.95 92.80
C ALA A 473 8.33 43.90 93.04
N PHE A 474 7.53 44.06 94.10
CA PHE A 474 6.38 43.19 94.36
C PHE A 474 5.27 43.34 93.33
N ILE A 475 4.96 44.57 92.90
CA ILE A 475 3.99 44.82 91.82
C ILE A 475 4.51 44.24 90.50
N ALA A 476 5.79 44.48 90.15
CA ALA A 476 6.38 43.93 88.93
C ALA A 476 6.37 42.39 88.91
N ALA A 477 6.60 41.74 90.05
CA ALA A 477 6.51 40.28 90.17
C ALA A 477 5.08 39.77 89.99
N ALA A 478 4.08 40.47 90.54
CA ALA A 478 2.67 40.14 90.36
C ALA A 478 2.20 40.32 88.90
N ASP A 479 2.62 41.41 88.26
CA ASP A 479 2.33 41.68 86.85
C ASP A 479 2.97 40.63 85.93
N ALA A 480 4.21 40.23 86.22
CA ALA A 480 4.89 39.15 85.49
C ALA A 480 4.15 37.80 85.64
N LEU A 481 3.67 37.47 86.83
CA LEU A 481 2.87 36.26 87.06
C LEU A 481 1.55 36.28 86.29
N LEU A 482 0.87 37.44 86.22
CA LEU A 482 -0.36 37.59 85.43
C LEU A 482 -0.09 37.46 83.93
N ALA A 483 1.01 38.04 83.44
CA ALA A 483 1.42 37.90 82.04
C ALA A 483 1.72 36.44 81.68
N ILE A 484 2.50 35.73 82.51
CA ILE A 484 2.79 34.30 82.33
C ILE A 484 1.50 33.48 82.30
N ARG A 485 0.55 33.76 83.20
CA ARG A 485 -0.74 33.06 83.21
C ARG A 485 -1.55 33.31 81.93
N GLY A 486 -1.49 34.52 81.38
CA GLY A 486 -2.10 34.85 80.09
C GLY A 486 -1.49 34.07 78.94
N GLU A 487 -0.16 34.02 78.86
CA GLU A 487 0.56 33.26 77.83
C GLU A 487 0.30 31.76 77.91
N VAL A 488 0.27 31.18 79.12
CA VAL A 488 -0.05 29.75 79.31
C VAL A 488 -1.49 29.45 78.84
N SER A 489 -2.45 30.33 79.11
CA SER A 489 -3.82 30.14 78.60
C SER A 489 -3.91 30.30 77.08
N SER A 490 -3.09 31.15 76.48
CA SER A 490 -2.97 31.25 75.02
C SER A 490 -2.41 29.96 74.42
N ILE A 491 -1.37 29.40 75.01
CA ILE A 491 -0.76 28.13 74.59
C ILE A 491 -1.78 26.99 74.66
N ASP A 492 -2.56 26.91 75.73
CA ASP A 492 -3.61 25.91 75.91
C ASP A 492 -4.66 25.96 74.79
N LYS A 493 -5.14 27.16 74.45
CA LYS A 493 -6.08 27.35 73.32
C LYS A 493 -5.49 26.96 71.97
N HIS A 494 -4.21 27.27 71.72
CA HIS A 494 -3.54 26.88 70.48
C HIS A 494 -3.35 25.35 70.42
N LEU A 495 -3.06 24.71 71.55
CA LEU A 495 -2.98 23.25 71.65
C LEU A 495 -4.33 22.59 71.36
N GLU A 496 -5.43 23.09 71.93
CA GLU A 496 -6.77 22.56 71.63
C GLU A 496 -7.13 22.70 70.16
N SER A 497 -6.83 23.86 69.54
CA SER A 497 -7.03 24.07 68.10
C SER A 497 -6.21 23.09 67.26
N MET A 498 -4.95 22.87 67.62
CA MET A 498 -4.08 21.92 66.93
C MET A 498 -4.59 20.48 67.07
N ILE A 499 -5.09 20.09 68.26
CA ILE A 499 -5.70 18.78 68.49
C ILE A 499 -6.97 18.60 67.63
N GLY A 500 -7.74 19.66 67.41
CA GLY A 500 -8.92 19.63 66.54
C GLY A 500 -8.62 19.51 65.04
N GLU A 501 -7.52 20.10 64.57
CA GLU A 501 -7.15 20.12 63.15
C GLU A 501 -6.34 18.89 62.69
N ILE A 502 -5.55 18.26 63.58
CA ILE A 502 -4.75 17.07 63.26
C ILE A 502 -5.60 15.91 62.68
N PRO A 503 -6.78 15.56 63.21
CA PRO A 503 -7.63 14.52 62.64
C PRO A 503 -8.14 14.84 61.23
N LYS A 504 -8.47 16.11 60.96
CA LYS A 504 -8.92 16.55 59.62
C LYS A 504 -7.79 16.44 58.60
N LEU A 505 -6.58 16.84 58.99
CA LEU A 505 -5.38 16.66 58.17
C LEU A 505 -5.11 15.17 57.92
N THR A 506 -5.24 14.34 58.95
CA THR A 506 -5.05 12.88 58.85
C THR A 506 -6.06 12.26 57.86
N SER A 507 -7.34 12.62 57.95
CA SER A 507 -8.38 12.17 57.02
C SER A 507 -8.12 12.62 55.58
N GLY A 508 -7.72 13.88 55.40
CA GLY A 508 -7.34 14.39 54.08
C GLY A 508 -6.11 13.68 53.50
N CYS A 509 -5.14 13.33 54.33
CA CYS A 509 -3.99 12.53 53.92
C CYS A 509 -4.38 11.10 53.53
N THR A 510 -5.32 10.45 54.22
CA THR A 510 -5.78 9.10 53.85
C THR A 510 -6.56 9.10 52.54
N GLU A 511 -7.48 10.06 52.35
CA GLU A 511 -8.21 10.20 51.07
C GLU A 511 -7.26 10.53 49.90
N PHE A 512 -6.25 11.37 50.15
CA PHE A 512 -5.22 11.66 49.17
C PHE A 512 -4.43 10.41 48.80
N VAL A 513 -4.06 9.57 49.77
CA VAL A 513 -3.32 8.32 49.51
C VAL A 513 -4.18 7.35 48.68
N GLU A 514 -5.44 7.13 49.02
CA GLU A 514 -6.33 6.24 48.25
C GLU A 514 -6.53 6.76 46.81
N SER A 515 -6.75 8.06 46.64
CA SER A 515 -6.88 8.68 45.32
C SER A 515 -5.57 8.58 44.52
N ALA A 516 -4.42 8.79 45.17
CA ALA A 516 -3.11 8.63 44.56
C ALA A 516 -2.86 7.18 44.11
N GLU A 517 -3.26 6.18 44.89
CA GLU A 517 -3.15 4.76 44.53
C GLU A 517 -3.99 4.41 43.29
N GLN A 518 -5.25 4.86 43.23
CA GLN A 518 -6.11 4.64 42.06
C GLN A 518 -5.54 5.32 40.80
N ILE A 519 -5.00 6.52 40.94
CA ILE A 519 -4.34 7.23 39.83
C ILE A 519 -3.06 6.50 39.41
N LEU A 520 -2.29 5.95 40.35
CA LEU A 520 -1.10 5.16 40.07
C LEU A 520 -1.44 3.86 39.34
N GLU A 521 -2.52 3.16 39.72
CA GLU A 521 -3.00 1.96 39.01
C GLU A 521 -3.45 2.28 37.59
N LYS A 522 -4.26 3.33 37.40
CA LYS A 522 -4.66 3.80 36.07
C LYS A 522 -3.45 4.22 35.23
N ARG A 523 -2.48 4.91 35.84
CA ARG A 523 -1.20 5.26 35.16
C ARG A 523 -0.42 4.01 34.78
N LYS A 524 -0.36 2.99 35.64
CA LYS A 524 0.32 1.72 35.35
C LYS A 524 -0.31 1.02 34.15
N MET A 525 -1.64 0.92 34.10
CA MET A 525 -2.37 0.36 32.96
C MET A 525 -2.12 1.17 31.68
N ASN A 526 -2.22 2.51 31.75
CA ASN A 526 -1.92 3.39 30.62
C ASN A 526 -0.47 3.29 30.16
N GLN A 527 0.49 3.09 31.07
CA GLN A 527 1.89 2.93 30.73
C GLN A 527 2.16 1.57 30.05
N ILE A 528 1.44 0.50 30.44
CA ILE A 528 1.49 -0.80 29.76
C ILE A 528 0.94 -0.68 28.34
N LEU A 529 -0.21 -0.03 28.18
CA LEU A 529 -0.82 0.25 26.88
C LEU A 529 0.13 1.09 26.00
N LEU A 530 0.66 2.20 26.53
CA LEU A 530 1.60 3.07 25.82
C LEU A 530 2.92 2.34 25.48
N ALA A 531 3.35 1.36 26.26
CA ALA A 531 4.55 0.59 25.93
C ALA A 531 4.32 -0.46 24.84
N ASN A 532 3.07 -0.93 24.67
CA ASN A 532 2.67 -1.91 23.65
C ASN A 532 1.87 -1.28 22.49
N HIS A 533 1.70 0.05 22.48
CA HIS A 533 0.84 0.70 21.49
C HIS A 533 1.31 0.45 20.05
N SER A 534 2.63 0.32 19.81
CA SER A 534 3.16 0.08 18.46
C SER A 534 2.74 -1.29 17.96
N THR A 535 2.93 -2.33 18.78
CA THR A 535 2.50 -3.69 18.42
C THR A 535 0.97 -3.80 18.29
N LEU A 536 0.22 -3.01 19.06
CA LEU A 536 -1.24 -2.91 18.93
C LEU A 536 -1.64 -2.20 17.63
N LEU A 537 -0.92 -1.15 17.24
CA LEU A 537 -1.12 -0.45 15.97
C LEU A 537 -0.80 -1.38 14.81
N ASP A 538 0.35 -2.07 14.84
CA ASP A 538 0.74 -3.05 13.83
C ASP A 538 -0.35 -4.12 13.66
N LEU A 539 -0.94 -4.59 14.77
CA LEU A 539 -2.04 -5.56 14.74
C LEU A 539 -3.33 -4.99 14.14
N LEU A 540 -3.65 -3.73 14.44
CA LEU A 540 -4.84 -3.03 13.93
C LEU A 540 -4.66 -2.57 12.47
N GLU A 541 -3.43 -2.46 11.98
CA GLU A 541 -3.10 -2.11 10.59
C GLU A 541 -3.07 -3.34 9.67
N ILE A 542 -3.14 -4.57 10.20
CA ILE A 542 -3.19 -5.81 9.40
C ILE A 542 -4.25 -5.77 8.29
N PRO A 543 -5.50 -5.30 8.51
CA PRO A 543 -6.49 -5.21 7.44
C PRO A 543 -6.05 -4.27 6.31
N GLN A 544 -5.48 -3.12 6.64
CA GLN A 544 -4.99 -2.16 5.64
C GLN A 544 -3.81 -2.72 4.85
N LEU A 545 -2.90 -3.43 5.54
CA LEU A 545 -1.79 -4.12 4.91
C LEU A 545 -2.27 -5.25 3.99
N MET A 546 -3.18 -6.09 4.45
CA MET A 546 -3.77 -7.18 3.68
C MET A 546 -4.50 -6.66 2.45
N ASP A 547 -5.32 -5.61 2.58
CA ASP A 547 -6.03 -4.97 1.47
C ASP A 547 -5.05 -4.39 0.43
N THR A 548 -3.91 -3.86 0.89
CA THR A 548 -2.83 -3.40 0.00
C THR A 548 -2.13 -4.56 -0.72
N CYS A 549 -1.84 -5.67 -0.02
CA CYS A 549 -1.30 -6.88 -0.62
C CYS A 549 -2.24 -7.45 -1.71
N VAL A 550 -3.54 -7.51 -1.41
CA VAL A 550 -4.57 -7.97 -2.37
C VAL A 550 -4.61 -7.08 -3.61
N ARG A 551 -4.64 -5.74 -3.44
CA ARG A 551 -4.63 -4.80 -4.58
C ARG A 551 -3.38 -4.91 -5.45
N ASN A 552 -2.23 -5.21 -4.85
CA ASN A 552 -0.96 -5.35 -5.56
C ASN A 552 -0.77 -6.74 -6.20
N GLY A 553 -1.68 -7.70 -5.95
CA GLY A 553 -1.58 -9.07 -6.46
C GLY A 553 -0.65 -9.99 -5.67
N ASN A 554 -0.20 -9.55 -4.49
CA ASN A 554 0.65 -10.29 -3.57
C ASN A 554 -0.22 -11.16 -2.65
N PHE A 555 -0.76 -12.25 -3.20
CA PHE A 555 -1.75 -13.07 -2.52
C PHE A 555 -1.16 -13.99 -1.45
N ASP A 556 0.10 -14.41 -1.59
CA ASP A 556 0.76 -15.26 -0.60
C ASP A 556 0.87 -14.56 0.76
N GLU A 557 1.35 -13.31 0.77
CA GLU A 557 1.47 -12.50 1.98
C GLU A 557 0.10 -12.15 2.57
N ALA A 558 -0.90 -11.90 1.74
CA ALA A 558 -2.27 -11.66 2.21
C ALA A 558 -2.86 -12.88 2.93
N LEU A 559 -2.59 -14.09 2.44
CA LEU A 559 -3.05 -15.34 3.06
C LEU A 559 -2.28 -15.68 4.34
N ASP A 560 -1.00 -15.32 4.41
CA ASP A 560 -0.23 -15.47 5.66
C ASP A 560 -0.77 -14.55 6.77
N LEU A 561 -1.21 -13.34 6.42
CA LEU A 561 -1.87 -12.42 7.34
C LEU A 561 -3.25 -12.93 7.79
N GLU A 562 -4.03 -13.51 6.88
CA GLU A 562 -5.32 -14.14 7.20
C GLU A 562 -5.13 -15.29 8.20
N ALA A 563 -4.20 -16.21 7.92
CA ALA A 563 -3.90 -17.34 8.78
C ALA A 563 -3.41 -16.90 10.16
N PHE A 564 -2.61 -15.82 10.23
CA PHE A 564 -2.18 -15.23 11.49
C PHE A 564 -3.35 -14.70 12.32
N VAL A 565 -4.28 -13.96 11.71
CA VAL A 565 -5.46 -13.41 12.42
C VAL A 565 -6.45 -14.51 12.80
N ALA A 566 -6.64 -15.54 11.97
CA ALA A 566 -7.45 -16.70 12.29
C ALA A 566 -6.91 -17.45 13.53
N LYS A 567 -5.58 -17.66 13.58
CA LYS A 567 -4.91 -18.23 14.76
C LYS A 567 -5.05 -17.34 15.99
N LEU A 568 -4.98 -16.01 15.83
CA LEU A 568 -5.15 -15.08 16.94
C LEU A 568 -6.58 -15.11 17.52
N SER A 569 -7.59 -15.20 16.65
CA SER A 569 -9.00 -15.29 17.05
C SER A 569 -9.31 -16.57 17.82
N THR A 570 -8.72 -17.70 17.42
CA THR A 570 -8.87 -18.98 18.14
C THR A 570 -8.15 -18.98 19.49
N MET A 571 -6.99 -18.34 19.60
CA MET A 571 -6.24 -18.23 20.86
C MET A 571 -6.91 -17.27 21.87
N HIS A 572 -7.62 -16.25 21.39
CA HIS A 572 -8.20 -15.20 22.24
C HIS A 572 -9.67 -14.88 21.89
N PRO A 573 -10.60 -15.83 22.09
CA PRO A 573 -11.99 -15.69 21.64
C PRO A 573 -12.78 -14.59 22.37
N ASN A 574 -12.44 -14.29 23.62
CA ASN A 574 -13.21 -13.38 24.48
C ASN A 574 -12.89 -11.88 24.26
N LEU A 575 -11.94 -11.54 23.39
CA LEU A 575 -11.53 -10.15 23.18
C LEU A 575 -12.29 -9.52 21.99
N PRO A 576 -13.13 -8.48 22.22
CA PRO A 576 -13.97 -7.90 21.18
C PRO A 576 -13.17 -7.23 20.05
N VAL A 577 -11.99 -6.68 20.37
CA VAL A 577 -11.09 -6.05 19.38
C VAL A 577 -10.56 -7.08 18.37
N ILE A 578 -10.22 -8.29 18.84
CA ILE A 578 -9.73 -9.37 17.97
C ILE A 578 -10.87 -9.93 17.12
N GLN A 579 -12.09 -10.01 17.65
CA GLN A 579 -13.26 -10.40 16.87
C GLN A 579 -13.61 -9.37 15.78
N ALA A 580 -13.48 -8.07 16.08
CA ALA A 580 -13.64 -7.01 15.08
C ALA A 580 -12.57 -7.10 13.99
N LEU A 581 -11.30 -7.28 14.37
CA LEU A 581 -10.18 -7.48 13.45
C LEU A 581 -10.42 -8.70 12.52
N ALA A 582 -10.84 -9.83 13.08
CA ALA A 582 -11.15 -11.03 12.31
C ALA A 582 -12.38 -10.85 11.40
N ALA A 583 -13.34 -10.00 11.75
CA ALA A 583 -14.46 -9.65 10.88
C ALA A 583 -14.00 -8.81 9.68
N GLU A 584 -13.11 -7.84 9.90
CA GLU A 584 -12.57 -6.98 8.84
C GLU A 584 -11.67 -7.76 7.87
N VAL A 585 -10.80 -8.63 8.39
CA VAL A 585 -9.98 -9.54 7.58
C VAL A 585 -10.84 -10.50 6.75
N ARG A 586 -11.94 -11.02 7.30
CA ARG A 586 -12.89 -11.84 6.52
C ARG A 586 -13.54 -11.05 5.38
N HIS A 587 -13.85 -9.78 5.57
CA HIS A 587 -14.37 -8.92 4.49
C HIS A 587 -13.34 -8.73 3.37
N ILE A 588 -12.07 -8.52 3.70
CA ILE A 588 -10.99 -8.43 2.71
C ILE A 588 -10.78 -9.79 2.00
N THR A 589 -10.88 -10.89 2.74
CA THR A 589 -10.80 -12.25 2.18
C THR A 589 -11.91 -12.51 1.14
N GLN A 590 -13.13 -11.99 1.36
CA GLN A 590 -14.22 -12.06 0.37
C GLN A 590 -13.90 -11.24 -0.90
N SER A 591 -13.24 -10.09 -0.76
CA SER A 591 -12.75 -9.31 -1.91
C SER A 591 -11.66 -10.05 -2.68
N LEU A 592 -10.68 -10.64 -1.97
CA LEU A 592 -9.65 -11.50 -2.55
C LEU A 592 -10.27 -12.67 -3.33
N LEU A 593 -11.23 -13.36 -2.72
CA LEU A 593 -11.95 -14.47 -3.35
C LEU A 593 -12.60 -14.03 -4.66
N SER A 594 -13.28 -12.89 -4.64
CA SER A 594 -13.94 -12.32 -5.83
C SER A 594 -12.93 -12.00 -6.94
N GLN A 595 -11.76 -11.46 -6.60
CA GLN A 595 -10.70 -11.17 -7.56
C GLN A 595 -10.06 -12.44 -8.14
N LEU A 596 -9.82 -13.46 -7.32
CA LEU A 596 -9.30 -14.75 -7.78
C LEU A 596 -10.28 -15.45 -8.73
N LEU A 597 -11.58 -15.48 -8.37
CA LEU A 597 -12.62 -16.02 -9.24
C LEU A 597 -12.75 -15.21 -10.54
N GLN A 598 -12.62 -13.87 -10.49
CA GLN A 598 -12.62 -13.03 -11.68
C GLN A 598 -11.42 -13.32 -12.58
N LYS A 599 -10.24 -13.62 -12.02
CA LYS A 599 -9.08 -14.08 -12.81
C LYS A 599 -9.33 -15.43 -13.48
N LEU A 600 -10.00 -16.37 -12.82
CA LEU A 600 -10.41 -17.64 -13.44
C LEU A 600 -11.37 -17.45 -14.62
N ARG A 601 -12.14 -16.34 -14.62
CA ARG A 601 -13.04 -15.93 -15.70
C ARG A 601 -12.33 -15.19 -16.86
N SER A 602 -11.00 -15.23 -16.92
CA SER A 602 -10.21 -14.60 -17.98
C SER A 602 -9.39 -15.64 -18.77
N ASN A 603 -8.70 -15.21 -19.82
CA ASN A 603 -7.82 -16.10 -20.56
C ASN A 603 -6.55 -16.37 -19.74
N ILE A 604 -6.45 -17.58 -19.18
CA ILE A 604 -5.37 -17.98 -18.27
C ILE A 604 -4.76 -19.32 -18.69
N GLN A 605 -3.46 -19.43 -18.45
CA GLN A 605 -2.65 -20.61 -18.72
C GLN A 605 -2.62 -21.55 -17.51
N LEU A 606 -2.33 -22.84 -17.75
CA LEU A 606 -2.34 -23.87 -16.71
C LEU A 606 -1.52 -23.53 -15.44
N PRO A 607 -0.28 -23.00 -15.51
CA PRO A 607 0.50 -22.69 -14.31
C PRO A 607 -0.18 -21.64 -13.41
N GLU A 608 -0.83 -20.66 -14.01
CA GLU A 608 -1.56 -19.62 -13.27
C GLU A 608 -2.87 -20.17 -12.70
N CYS A 609 -3.56 -21.07 -13.42
CA CYS A 609 -4.71 -21.80 -12.87
C CYS A 609 -4.32 -22.58 -11.62
N LEU A 610 -3.22 -23.34 -11.65
CA LEU A 610 -2.72 -24.10 -10.51
C LEU A 610 -2.41 -23.19 -9.32
N ARG A 611 -1.80 -22.03 -9.58
CA ARG A 611 -1.51 -21.04 -8.54
C ARG A 611 -2.78 -20.47 -7.90
N ILE A 612 -3.76 -20.07 -8.72
CA ILE A 612 -5.05 -19.54 -8.23
C ILE A 612 -5.83 -20.61 -7.44
N ILE A 613 -5.90 -21.84 -7.94
CA ILE A 613 -6.54 -22.96 -7.22
C ILE A 613 -5.78 -23.26 -5.92
N GLY A 614 -4.45 -23.19 -5.92
CA GLY A 614 -3.62 -23.27 -4.71
C GLY A 614 -4.00 -22.21 -3.67
N TYR A 615 -4.23 -20.97 -4.08
CA TYR A 615 -4.73 -19.92 -3.20
C TYR A 615 -6.13 -20.21 -2.67
N LEU A 616 -7.05 -20.68 -3.52
CA LEU A 616 -8.41 -21.06 -3.10
C LEU A 616 -8.41 -22.22 -2.10
N ARG A 617 -7.51 -23.20 -2.26
CA ARG A 617 -7.28 -24.29 -1.27
C ARG A 617 -6.79 -23.74 0.06
N ARG A 618 -5.86 -22.77 0.05
CA ARG A 618 -5.34 -22.14 1.28
C ARG A 618 -6.39 -21.32 2.03
N VAL A 619 -7.31 -20.66 1.31
CA VAL A 619 -8.43 -19.92 1.91
C VAL A 619 -9.40 -20.84 2.63
N GLY A 620 -9.54 -22.10 2.19
CA GLY A 620 -10.31 -23.13 2.89
C GLY A 620 -11.83 -22.89 2.93
N VAL A 621 -12.36 -21.99 2.09
CA VAL A 621 -13.81 -21.68 2.03
C VAL A 621 -14.60 -22.72 1.22
N PHE A 622 -13.97 -23.36 0.23
CA PHE A 622 -14.61 -24.36 -0.62
C PHE A 622 -14.09 -25.76 -0.30
N SER A 623 -15.01 -26.73 -0.22
CA SER A 623 -14.64 -28.15 -0.34
C SER A 623 -14.03 -28.45 -1.71
N GLU A 624 -13.30 -29.56 -1.85
CA GLU A 624 -12.74 -29.97 -3.16
C GLU A 624 -13.83 -30.09 -4.25
N TYR A 625 -15.01 -30.62 -3.90
CA TYR A 625 -16.14 -30.68 -4.83
C TYR A 625 -16.66 -29.28 -5.23
N GLU A 626 -16.82 -28.36 -4.28
CA GLU A 626 -17.24 -26.99 -4.58
C GLU A 626 -16.20 -26.26 -5.41
N MET A 627 -14.91 -26.51 -5.18
CA MET A 627 -13.81 -25.91 -5.92
C MET A 627 -13.81 -26.36 -7.38
N ARG A 628 -14.00 -27.67 -7.62
CA ARG A 628 -14.20 -28.25 -8.95
C ARG A 628 -15.37 -27.57 -9.68
N LEU A 629 -16.50 -27.41 -9.00
CA LEU A 629 -17.68 -26.73 -9.54
C LEU A 629 -17.43 -25.25 -9.83
N GLN A 630 -16.78 -24.52 -8.92
CA GLN A 630 -16.47 -23.10 -9.10
C GLN A 630 -15.48 -22.87 -10.24
N PHE A 631 -14.50 -23.75 -10.41
CA PHE A 631 -13.60 -23.72 -11.56
C PHE A 631 -14.39 -23.83 -12.87
N LEU A 632 -15.21 -24.88 -13.02
CA LEU A 632 -16.00 -25.09 -14.23
C LEU A 632 -16.97 -23.93 -14.51
N ARG A 633 -17.65 -23.41 -13.48
CA ARG A 633 -18.51 -22.21 -13.60
C ARG A 633 -17.76 -20.97 -14.04
N CYS A 634 -16.55 -20.74 -13.52
CA CYS A 634 -15.75 -19.58 -13.93
C CYS A 634 -15.25 -19.71 -15.36
N ARG A 635 -14.81 -20.91 -15.77
CA ARG A 635 -14.40 -21.16 -17.15
C ARG A 635 -15.58 -21.07 -18.12
N GLU A 636 -16.75 -21.56 -17.72
CA GLU A 636 -17.99 -21.41 -18.50
C GLU A 636 -18.40 -19.94 -18.65
N ALA A 637 -18.39 -19.15 -17.55
CA ALA A 637 -18.68 -17.73 -17.63
C ALA A 637 -17.72 -16.98 -18.57
N TRP A 638 -16.44 -17.37 -18.59
CA TRP A 638 -15.47 -16.83 -19.54
C TRP A 638 -15.78 -17.19 -21.00
N LEU A 639 -16.08 -18.47 -21.27
CA LEU A 639 -16.48 -18.93 -22.61
C LEU A 639 -17.75 -18.21 -23.09
N THR A 640 -18.76 -18.10 -22.23
CA THR A 640 -20.01 -17.37 -22.54
C THR A 640 -19.73 -15.90 -22.83
N GLY A 641 -18.85 -15.25 -22.07
CA GLY A 641 -18.44 -13.87 -22.34
C GLY A 641 -17.83 -13.69 -23.75
N ILE A 642 -16.98 -14.62 -24.18
CA ILE A 642 -16.43 -14.60 -25.56
C ILE A 642 -17.55 -14.74 -26.60
N LEU A 643 -18.57 -15.57 -26.32
CA LEU A 643 -19.68 -15.78 -27.24
C LEU A 643 -20.66 -14.59 -27.27
N GLU A 644 -20.80 -13.86 -26.17
CA GLU A 644 -21.61 -12.64 -26.09
C GLU A 644 -21.02 -11.48 -26.90
N ASP A 645 -19.69 -11.43 -27.02
CA ASP A 645 -18.97 -10.43 -27.82
C ASP A 645 -19.10 -10.65 -29.35
N LEU A 646 -19.59 -11.82 -29.80
CA LEU A 646 -19.75 -12.13 -31.22
C LEU A 646 -20.99 -11.45 -31.82
N ASP A 647 -20.87 -10.93 -33.04
CA ASP A 647 -21.99 -10.29 -33.74
C ASP A 647 -23.08 -11.30 -34.13
N GLN A 648 -24.22 -11.25 -33.43
CA GLN A 648 -25.37 -12.12 -33.67
C GLN A 648 -26.20 -11.73 -34.91
N ARG A 649 -25.92 -10.58 -35.55
CA ARG A 649 -26.67 -10.11 -36.74
C ARG A 649 -26.41 -11.00 -37.95
N ASN A 650 -25.18 -11.49 -38.09
CA ASN A 650 -24.81 -12.42 -39.15
C ASN A 650 -24.71 -13.84 -38.59
N ALA A 651 -25.69 -14.68 -38.94
CA ALA A 651 -25.76 -16.06 -38.45
C ALA A 651 -24.54 -16.90 -38.84
N TYR A 652 -23.96 -16.68 -40.02
CA TYR A 652 -22.79 -17.42 -40.49
C TYR A 652 -21.52 -17.06 -39.71
N GLU A 653 -21.22 -15.76 -39.58
CA GLU A 653 -20.04 -15.31 -38.82
C GLU A 653 -20.15 -15.63 -37.32
N TYR A 654 -21.35 -15.53 -36.75
CA TYR A 654 -21.60 -15.96 -35.37
C TYR A 654 -21.32 -17.45 -35.16
N LEU A 655 -21.86 -18.32 -36.03
CA LEU A 655 -21.65 -19.77 -35.93
C LEU A 655 -20.17 -20.14 -36.12
N LYS A 656 -19.50 -19.52 -37.09
CA LYS A 656 -18.06 -19.69 -37.31
C LYS A 656 -17.24 -19.26 -36.09
N GLY A 657 -17.55 -18.12 -35.49
CA GLY A 657 -16.94 -17.63 -34.26
C GLY A 657 -17.16 -18.57 -33.08
N MET A 658 -18.39 -19.05 -32.88
CA MET A 658 -18.75 -20.00 -31.83
C MET A 658 -17.98 -21.33 -31.99
N ILE A 659 -17.93 -21.90 -33.20
CA ILE A 659 -17.22 -23.16 -33.46
C ILE A 659 -15.73 -23.01 -33.17
N ASN A 660 -15.11 -21.91 -33.62
CA ASN A 660 -13.70 -21.63 -33.34
C ASN A 660 -13.44 -21.44 -31.84
N CYS A 661 -14.31 -20.72 -31.13
CA CYS A 661 -14.21 -20.54 -29.67
C CYS A 661 -14.23 -21.88 -28.94
N HIS A 662 -15.24 -22.73 -29.20
CA HIS A 662 -15.32 -24.06 -28.59
C HIS A 662 -14.14 -24.94 -28.97
N ARG A 663 -13.69 -24.93 -30.22
CA ARG A 663 -12.53 -25.71 -30.68
C ARG A 663 -11.26 -25.33 -29.94
N MET A 664 -11.01 -24.03 -29.80
CA MET A 664 -9.78 -23.54 -29.17
C MET A 664 -9.80 -23.69 -27.66
N HIS A 665 -10.93 -23.43 -27.00
CA HIS A 665 -10.94 -23.21 -25.56
C HIS A 665 -11.56 -24.35 -24.75
N LEU A 666 -12.48 -25.14 -25.30
CA LEU A 666 -13.11 -26.24 -24.56
C LEU A 666 -12.11 -27.34 -24.22
N PHE A 667 -11.21 -27.66 -25.16
CA PHE A 667 -10.11 -28.59 -24.96
C PHE A 667 -9.19 -28.14 -23.81
N ASP A 668 -8.80 -26.87 -23.81
CA ASP A 668 -7.93 -26.29 -22.77
C ASP A 668 -8.59 -26.35 -21.40
N VAL A 669 -9.89 -26.02 -21.29
CA VAL A 669 -10.60 -26.08 -20.01
C VAL A 669 -10.64 -27.50 -19.45
N VAL A 670 -10.88 -28.50 -20.29
CA VAL A 670 -10.88 -29.90 -19.83
C VAL A 670 -9.49 -30.36 -19.42
N ASN A 671 -8.45 -30.00 -20.17
CA ASN A 671 -7.08 -30.34 -19.79
C ASN A 671 -6.64 -29.63 -18.51
N GLN A 672 -7.01 -28.36 -18.34
CA GLN A 672 -6.77 -27.63 -17.10
C GLN A 672 -7.47 -28.31 -15.93
N TYR A 673 -8.74 -28.70 -16.10
CA TYR A 673 -9.47 -29.43 -15.07
C TYR A 673 -8.77 -30.73 -14.68
N ARG A 674 -8.41 -31.55 -15.66
CA ARG A 674 -7.72 -32.83 -15.43
C ARG A 674 -6.38 -32.59 -14.75
N ALA A 675 -5.58 -31.62 -15.17
CA ALA A 675 -4.29 -31.33 -14.55
C ALA A 675 -4.40 -30.81 -13.10
N ILE A 676 -5.48 -30.12 -12.75
CA ILE A 676 -5.65 -29.54 -11.40
C ILE A 676 -6.26 -30.55 -10.41
N PHE A 677 -7.13 -31.43 -10.89
CA PHE A 677 -7.97 -32.28 -10.05
C PHE A 677 -7.80 -33.79 -10.28
N ALA A 678 -7.06 -34.23 -11.31
CA ALA A 678 -6.88 -35.66 -11.61
C ALA A 678 -5.60 -36.28 -11.03
N ASP A 679 -4.77 -35.52 -10.32
CA ASP A 679 -3.63 -36.04 -9.56
C ASP A 679 -4.07 -36.52 -8.18
N ASP A 680 -4.78 -37.65 -8.15
CA ASP A 680 -4.65 -38.64 -7.09
C ASP A 680 -5.36 -39.93 -7.52
N THR A 681 -4.65 -40.76 -8.27
CA THR A 681 -4.97 -42.18 -8.53
C THR A 681 -4.93 -43.06 -7.25
N SER A 682 -4.90 -42.46 -6.06
CA SER A 682 -5.21 -43.15 -4.82
C SER A 682 -6.72 -43.36 -4.79
N GLY A 683 -7.17 -44.60 -4.87
CA GLY A 683 -8.59 -44.98 -4.98
C GLY A 683 -9.44 -44.67 -3.73
N SER A 684 -9.36 -43.47 -3.17
CA SER A 684 -10.25 -42.94 -2.14
C SER A 684 -11.54 -42.44 -2.78
N GLU A 685 -12.68 -42.74 -2.15
CA GLU A 685 -14.02 -42.30 -2.60
C GLU A 685 -14.17 -40.76 -2.68
N GLU A 686 -13.27 -40.00 -2.03
CA GLU A 686 -13.23 -38.53 -2.03
C GLU A 686 -12.70 -37.91 -3.34
N ASN A 687 -12.00 -38.70 -4.16
CA ASN A 687 -11.43 -38.25 -5.45
C ASN A 687 -12.32 -38.56 -6.65
N TYR A 688 -13.49 -39.17 -6.43
CA TYR A 688 -14.46 -39.39 -7.48
C TYR A 688 -15.13 -38.07 -7.86
N ASP A 689 -14.88 -37.59 -9.08
CA ASP A 689 -15.47 -36.36 -9.64
C ASP A 689 -17.00 -36.43 -9.79
N GLY A 690 -17.65 -37.56 -9.46
CA GLY A 690 -19.10 -37.69 -9.61
C GLY A 690 -19.58 -37.65 -11.07
N GLY A 691 -18.66 -37.65 -12.05
CA GLY A 691 -18.96 -37.33 -13.44
C GLY A 691 -19.22 -35.84 -13.71
N LEU A 692 -18.79 -34.93 -12.82
CA LEU A 692 -19.04 -33.50 -12.94
C LEU A 692 -18.45 -32.91 -14.22
N LEU A 693 -17.18 -33.22 -14.54
CA LEU A 693 -16.56 -32.79 -15.79
C LEU A 693 -17.33 -33.29 -17.01
N PHE A 694 -17.76 -34.55 -16.98
CA PHE A 694 -18.53 -35.16 -18.07
C PHE A 694 -19.90 -34.48 -18.23
N SER A 695 -20.61 -34.26 -17.12
CA SER A 695 -21.90 -33.55 -17.13
C SER A 695 -21.77 -32.12 -17.65
N TRP A 696 -20.73 -31.41 -17.23
CA TRP A 696 -20.44 -30.05 -17.70
C TRP A 696 -20.11 -30.04 -19.20
N ALA A 697 -19.23 -30.94 -19.64
CA ALA A 697 -18.86 -31.00 -21.04
C ALA A 697 -20.04 -31.38 -21.94
N MET A 698 -20.89 -32.32 -21.50
CA MET A 698 -22.12 -32.67 -22.20
C MET A 698 -23.12 -31.50 -22.24
N HIS A 699 -23.18 -30.68 -21.19
CA HIS A 699 -23.95 -29.44 -21.20
C HIS A 699 -23.45 -28.46 -22.28
N GLN A 700 -22.13 -28.28 -22.42
CA GLN A 700 -21.54 -27.42 -23.46
C GLN A 700 -21.87 -27.92 -24.87
N ILE A 701 -21.73 -29.23 -25.12
CA ILE A 701 -22.10 -29.82 -26.42
C ILE A 701 -23.60 -29.67 -26.70
N THR A 702 -24.45 -29.92 -25.71
CA THR A 702 -25.90 -29.76 -25.86
C THR A 702 -26.27 -28.31 -26.16
N SER A 703 -25.63 -27.35 -25.51
CA SER A 703 -25.80 -25.92 -25.78
C SER A 703 -25.37 -25.57 -27.20
N HIS A 704 -24.19 -26.05 -27.63
CA HIS A 704 -23.68 -25.88 -29.00
C HIS A 704 -24.66 -26.38 -30.07
N LEU A 705 -25.20 -27.59 -29.90
CA LEU A 705 -26.16 -28.19 -30.82
C LEU A 705 -27.50 -27.44 -30.84
N LYS A 706 -27.97 -26.94 -29.68
CA LYS A 706 -29.19 -26.11 -29.61
C LYS A 706 -29.02 -24.80 -30.39
N THR A 707 -27.87 -24.14 -30.24
CA THR A 707 -27.56 -22.90 -30.96
C THR A 707 -27.45 -23.14 -32.46
N LEU A 708 -26.80 -24.23 -32.89
CA LEU A 708 -26.78 -24.65 -34.30
C LEU A 708 -28.20 -24.85 -34.83
N LYS A 709 -29.07 -25.59 -34.12
CA LYS A 709 -30.45 -25.82 -34.55
C LYS A 709 -31.24 -24.52 -34.76
N PHE A 710 -31.03 -23.51 -33.91
CA PHE A 710 -31.74 -22.24 -34.02
C PHE A 710 -31.20 -21.31 -35.12
N MET A 711 -29.89 -21.36 -35.38
CA MET A 711 -29.23 -20.40 -36.27
C MET A 711 -29.05 -20.91 -37.71
N LEU A 712 -28.92 -22.23 -37.91
CA LEU A 712 -28.75 -22.84 -39.24
C LEU A 712 -29.87 -22.45 -40.24
N PRO A 713 -31.17 -22.41 -39.88
CA PRO A 713 -32.23 -22.03 -40.82
C PRO A 713 -32.16 -20.58 -41.33
N LYS A 714 -31.33 -19.72 -40.70
CA LYS A 714 -31.15 -18.32 -41.11
C LYS A 714 -30.13 -18.16 -42.23
N ILE A 715 -29.33 -19.18 -42.52
CA ILE A 715 -28.33 -19.16 -43.60
C ILE A 715 -29.04 -19.46 -44.92
N THR A 716 -28.81 -18.61 -45.92
CA THR A 716 -29.45 -18.69 -47.24
C THR A 716 -28.55 -19.22 -48.34
N GLU A 717 -27.29 -19.53 -48.03
CA GLU A 717 -26.28 -19.96 -48.99
C GLU A 717 -25.79 -21.38 -48.65
N GLY A 718 -25.81 -22.28 -49.62
CA GLY A 718 -25.42 -23.67 -49.40
C GLY A 718 -23.91 -23.87 -49.24
N GLY A 719 -23.10 -23.04 -49.90
CA GLY A 719 -21.64 -23.02 -49.67
C GLY A 719 -21.29 -22.67 -48.23
N SER A 720 -22.01 -21.70 -47.65
CA SER A 720 -21.87 -21.30 -46.26
C SER A 720 -22.31 -22.42 -45.29
N LEU A 721 -23.39 -23.15 -45.60
CA LEU A 721 -23.80 -24.33 -44.83
C LEU A 721 -22.75 -25.46 -44.88
N SER A 722 -22.20 -25.76 -46.06
CA SER A 722 -21.13 -26.77 -46.23
C SER A 722 -19.91 -26.41 -45.39
N ASN A 723 -19.45 -25.17 -45.46
CA ASN A 723 -18.29 -24.74 -44.68
C ASN A 723 -18.52 -24.86 -43.17
N ILE A 724 -19.71 -24.48 -42.68
CA ILE A 724 -20.05 -24.62 -41.26
C ILE A 724 -20.09 -26.10 -40.84
N LEU A 725 -20.60 -27.01 -41.70
CA LEU A 725 -20.57 -28.45 -41.45
C LEU A 725 -19.12 -28.97 -41.32
N ASP A 726 -18.23 -28.59 -42.25
CA ASP A 726 -16.82 -28.99 -42.23
C ASP A 726 -16.12 -28.48 -40.96
N GLN A 727 -16.36 -27.23 -40.56
CA GLN A 727 -15.82 -26.66 -39.33
C GLN A 727 -16.37 -27.37 -38.08
N CYS A 728 -17.66 -27.71 -38.04
CA CYS A 728 -18.26 -28.48 -36.94
C CYS A 728 -17.67 -29.90 -36.88
N MET A 729 -17.51 -30.58 -38.01
CA MET A 729 -16.89 -31.91 -38.09
C MET A 729 -15.46 -31.89 -37.59
N TYR A 730 -14.67 -30.90 -38.02
CA TYR A 730 -13.30 -30.71 -37.56
C TYR A 730 -13.23 -30.40 -36.06
N CYS A 731 -14.12 -29.54 -35.55
CA CYS A 731 -14.23 -29.22 -34.13
C CYS A 731 -14.56 -30.47 -33.28
N ALA A 732 -15.59 -31.23 -33.68
CA ALA A 732 -16.00 -32.45 -33.00
C ALA A 732 -14.89 -33.52 -33.02
N MET A 733 -14.15 -33.64 -34.13
CA MET A 733 -12.99 -34.53 -34.22
C MET A 733 -11.88 -34.12 -33.23
N GLY A 734 -11.56 -32.83 -33.14
CA GLY A 734 -10.57 -32.32 -32.18
C GLY A 734 -10.98 -32.57 -30.73
N LEU A 735 -12.26 -32.37 -30.41
CA LEU A 735 -12.83 -32.63 -29.09
C LEU A 735 -12.99 -34.13 -28.77
N GLY A 736 -12.96 -34.99 -29.79
CA GLY A 736 -12.96 -36.45 -29.63
C GLY A 736 -11.77 -36.99 -28.81
N TRP A 737 -10.62 -36.31 -28.84
CA TRP A 737 -9.44 -36.65 -28.02
C TRP A 737 -9.73 -36.57 -26.51
N VAL A 738 -10.74 -35.79 -26.13
CA VAL A 738 -11.17 -35.58 -24.74
C VAL A 738 -12.42 -36.40 -24.40
N GLY A 739 -12.94 -37.19 -25.36
CA GLY A 739 -14.14 -38.00 -25.22
C GLY A 739 -15.45 -37.25 -25.54
N LEU A 740 -15.37 -36.13 -26.27
CA LEU A 740 -16.52 -35.27 -26.60
C LEU A 740 -16.85 -35.26 -28.10
N ASP A 741 -16.80 -36.43 -28.76
CA ASP A 741 -17.13 -36.54 -30.18
C ASP A 741 -18.66 -36.49 -30.39
N PHE A 742 -19.15 -35.45 -31.05
CA PHE A 742 -20.58 -35.25 -31.37
C PHE A 742 -20.88 -35.31 -32.86
N ARG A 743 -19.96 -35.83 -33.70
CA ARG A 743 -20.17 -35.92 -35.17
C ARG A 743 -21.45 -36.67 -35.54
N GLY A 744 -21.82 -37.69 -34.77
CA GLY A 744 -23.05 -38.46 -35.00
C GLY A 744 -24.36 -37.66 -34.83
N LEU A 745 -24.31 -36.49 -34.19
CA LEU A 745 -25.48 -35.63 -33.92
C LEU A 745 -25.63 -34.48 -34.94
N LEU A 746 -24.62 -34.25 -35.79
CA LEU A 746 -24.62 -33.17 -36.76
C LEU A 746 -25.52 -33.44 -37.99
N PRO A 747 -25.52 -34.64 -38.62
CA PRO A 747 -26.23 -34.86 -39.88
C PRO A 747 -27.72 -34.47 -39.82
N SER A 748 -28.43 -34.85 -38.76
CA SER A 748 -29.86 -34.53 -38.61
C SER A 748 -30.16 -33.03 -38.58
N LEU A 749 -29.25 -32.20 -38.05
CA LEU A 749 -29.43 -30.75 -37.96
C LEU A 749 -29.23 -30.07 -39.32
N PHE A 750 -28.23 -30.54 -40.07
CA PHE A 750 -27.91 -29.97 -41.39
C PHE A 750 -28.88 -30.47 -42.46
N GLU A 751 -29.37 -31.71 -42.36
CA GLU A 751 -30.44 -32.21 -43.24
C GLU A 751 -31.70 -31.33 -43.17
N GLU A 752 -32.13 -30.97 -41.95
CA GLU A 752 -33.27 -30.06 -41.75
C GLU A 752 -33.02 -28.67 -42.37
N ALA A 753 -31.81 -28.12 -42.21
CA ALA A 753 -31.43 -26.83 -42.77
C ALA A 753 -31.38 -26.83 -44.31
N VAL A 754 -30.80 -27.87 -44.92
CA VAL A 754 -30.69 -28.02 -46.37
C VAL A 754 -32.07 -28.19 -47.01
N LEU A 755 -32.96 -28.98 -46.38
CA LEU A 755 -34.33 -29.14 -46.84
C LEU A 755 -35.08 -27.80 -46.83
N ASN A 756 -34.96 -27.02 -45.74
CA ASN A 756 -35.58 -25.70 -45.62
C ASN A 756 -35.05 -24.71 -46.67
N LEU A 757 -33.74 -24.72 -46.94
CA LEU A 757 -33.12 -23.90 -47.98
C LEU A 757 -33.68 -24.22 -49.36
N PHE A 758 -33.71 -25.50 -49.73
CA PHE A 758 -34.20 -25.95 -51.02
C PHE A 758 -35.70 -25.66 -51.19
N SER A 759 -36.52 -25.97 -50.17
CA SER A 759 -37.96 -25.73 -50.21
C SER A 759 -38.27 -24.22 -50.35
N LYS A 760 -37.56 -23.36 -49.61
CA LYS A 760 -37.70 -21.89 -49.73
C LYS A 760 -37.36 -21.39 -51.13
N ASN A 761 -36.21 -21.81 -51.70
CA ASN A 761 -35.82 -21.41 -53.05
C ASN A 761 -36.81 -21.94 -54.11
N MET A 762 -37.33 -23.14 -53.92
CA MET A 762 -38.35 -23.73 -54.81
C MET A 762 -39.67 -22.96 -54.73
N SER A 763 -40.13 -22.58 -53.53
CA SER A 763 -41.30 -21.71 -53.36
C SER A 763 -41.11 -20.36 -54.04
N THR A 764 -39.95 -19.70 -53.87
CA THR A 764 -39.65 -18.44 -54.55
C THR A 764 -39.64 -18.57 -56.08
N ALA A 765 -39.12 -19.68 -56.62
CA ALA A 765 -39.15 -19.93 -58.06
C ALA A 765 -40.59 -20.10 -58.59
N VAL A 766 -41.46 -20.78 -57.84
CA VAL A 766 -42.89 -20.94 -58.19
C VAL A 766 -43.64 -19.61 -58.07
N GLU A 767 -43.41 -18.82 -57.01
CA GLU A 767 -44.04 -17.51 -56.83
C GLU A 767 -43.63 -16.54 -57.95
N ASN A 768 -42.35 -16.48 -58.28
CA ASN A 768 -41.85 -15.66 -59.40
C ASN A 768 -42.46 -16.11 -60.74
N PHE A 769 -42.61 -17.42 -60.96
CA PHE A 769 -43.33 -17.94 -62.13
C PHE A 769 -44.78 -17.43 -62.18
N GLN A 770 -45.52 -17.53 -61.08
CA GLN A 770 -46.92 -17.09 -61.00
C GLN A 770 -47.06 -15.59 -61.24
N LEU A 771 -46.20 -14.77 -60.61
CA LEU A 771 -46.17 -13.32 -60.80
C LEU A 771 -45.90 -12.95 -62.27
N VAL A 772 -44.93 -13.60 -62.89
CA VAL A 772 -44.58 -13.36 -64.30
C VAL A 772 -45.69 -13.86 -65.23
N LEU A 773 -46.32 -15.00 -64.93
CA LEU A 773 -47.44 -15.54 -65.71
C LEU A 773 -48.66 -14.62 -65.68
N ASP A 774 -49.04 -14.10 -64.52
CA ASP A 774 -50.21 -13.22 -64.36
C ASP A 774 -50.04 -11.85 -65.03
N SER A 775 -48.80 -11.36 -65.10
CA SER A 775 -48.43 -10.09 -65.73
C SER A 775 -47.97 -10.24 -67.18
N HIS A 776 -47.88 -11.47 -67.71
CA HIS A 776 -47.34 -11.74 -69.04
C HIS A 776 -48.22 -11.19 -70.16
N ARG A 777 -47.58 -10.59 -71.17
CA ARG A 777 -48.23 -10.11 -72.40
C ARG A 777 -47.94 -11.07 -73.54
N TRP A 778 -49.00 -11.66 -74.10
CA TRP A 778 -48.94 -12.65 -75.18
C TRP A 778 -48.72 -11.99 -76.54
N VAL A 779 -47.52 -11.44 -76.74
CA VAL A 779 -47.08 -10.83 -78.00
C VAL A 779 -45.94 -11.67 -78.56
N PRO A 780 -45.86 -11.92 -79.88
CA PRO A 780 -44.73 -12.59 -80.50
C PRO A 780 -43.42 -11.84 -80.17
N LEU A 781 -42.51 -12.52 -79.48
CA LEU A 781 -41.17 -12.02 -79.23
C LEU A 781 -40.30 -12.26 -80.47
N PRO A 782 -39.36 -11.36 -80.80
CA PRO A 782 -38.44 -11.58 -81.91
C PRO A 782 -37.62 -12.84 -81.66
N THR A 783 -37.62 -13.77 -82.61
CA THR A 783 -36.80 -14.99 -82.58
C THR A 783 -35.33 -14.59 -82.52
N VAL A 784 -34.69 -14.80 -81.37
CA VAL A 784 -33.26 -14.57 -81.23
C VAL A 784 -32.55 -15.73 -81.94
N GLY A 785 -32.12 -15.50 -83.18
CA GLY A 785 -31.37 -16.47 -83.97
C GLY A 785 -30.01 -16.73 -83.34
N PHE A 786 -29.89 -17.78 -82.55
CA PHE A 786 -28.59 -18.35 -82.21
C PHE A 786 -28.17 -19.35 -83.30
N PRO A 787 -26.94 -19.26 -83.82
CA PRO A 787 -26.45 -20.27 -84.74
C PRO A 787 -26.37 -21.62 -84.01
N VAL A 788 -26.99 -22.64 -84.62
CA VAL A 788 -26.79 -24.05 -84.25
C VAL A 788 -25.36 -24.41 -84.65
N SER A 789 -24.41 -24.14 -83.77
CA SER A 789 -22.99 -24.47 -83.97
C SER A 789 -22.58 -25.53 -82.95
N SER A 790 -22.13 -26.68 -83.47
CA SER A 790 -21.32 -27.74 -82.82
C SER A 790 -21.94 -28.38 -81.55
N SER A 791 -22.35 -29.66 -81.52
CA SER A 791 -21.43 -30.83 -81.52
C SER A 791 -19.96 -30.47 -81.20
N GLY A 792 -19.76 -29.73 -80.12
CA GLY A 792 -18.48 -29.61 -79.43
C GLY A 792 -18.37 -30.72 -78.41
N GLU A 793 -17.18 -31.31 -78.33
CA GLU A 793 -16.80 -32.37 -77.40
C GLU A 793 -17.31 -32.13 -75.98
N ASP A 794 -17.73 -33.22 -75.33
CA ASP A 794 -18.12 -33.32 -73.92
C ASP A 794 -17.13 -32.62 -72.98
N THR A 795 -17.34 -31.33 -72.70
CA THR A 795 -17.04 -30.80 -71.37
C THR A 795 -18.28 -31.06 -70.52
N GLN A 796 -18.24 -32.16 -69.77
CA GLN A 796 -19.37 -32.69 -69.01
C GLN A 796 -19.94 -31.74 -67.94
N ASP A 797 -19.50 -30.50 -67.75
CA ASP A 797 -19.71 -29.76 -66.50
C ASP A 797 -20.75 -28.60 -66.50
N GLU A 798 -21.21 -28.07 -67.65
CA GLU A 798 -22.19 -26.96 -67.66
C GLU A 798 -23.51 -27.31 -68.36
N VAL A 799 -24.58 -27.50 -67.57
CA VAL A 799 -25.96 -27.58 -68.07
C VAL A 799 -26.53 -26.17 -68.13
N SER A 800 -26.39 -25.50 -69.27
CA SER A 800 -27.00 -24.20 -69.52
C SER A 800 -28.52 -24.35 -69.77
N PRO A 801 -29.36 -23.37 -69.33
CA PRO A 801 -30.79 -23.38 -69.65
C PRO A 801 -30.99 -23.42 -71.17
N PRO A 802 -31.91 -24.26 -71.70
CA PRO A 802 -32.16 -24.33 -73.14
C PRO A 802 -32.56 -22.97 -73.72
N SER A 803 -31.88 -22.53 -74.78
CA SER A 803 -32.14 -21.24 -75.46
C SER A 803 -33.59 -21.09 -75.94
N TYR A 804 -34.26 -22.22 -76.22
CA TYR A 804 -35.68 -22.31 -76.55
C TYR A 804 -36.61 -21.72 -75.48
N LEU A 805 -36.18 -21.65 -74.21
CA LEU A 805 -36.98 -21.05 -73.13
C LEU A 805 -37.03 -19.51 -73.20
N MET A 806 -36.17 -18.86 -73.99
CA MET A 806 -36.19 -17.39 -74.13
C MET A 806 -37.48 -16.88 -74.79
N GLU A 807 -38.13 -17.70 -75.62
CA GLU A 807 -39.43 -17.41 -76.22
C GLU A 807 -40.58 -17.53 -75.21
N HIS A 808 -40.27 -17.98 -73.99
CA HIS A 808 -41.20 -18.36 -72.94
C HIS A 808 -40.79 -17.77 -71.57
N PRO A 809 -40.87 -16.44 -71.37
CA PRO A 809 -40.35 -15.77 -70.18
C PRO A 809 -40.83 -16.32 -68.83
N PRO A 810 -42.11 -16.69 -68.63
CA PRO A 810 -42.54 -17.30 -67.37
C PRO A 810 -41.76 -18.58 -67.04
N LEU A 811 -41.63 -19.50 -68.01
CA LEU A 811 -40.91 -20.76 -67.81
C LEU A 811 -39.39 -20.56 -67.69
N ALA A 812 -38.82 -19.58 -68.37
CA ALA A 812 -37.41 -19.22 -68.21
C ALA A 812 -37.09 -18.77 -66.78
N VAL A 813 -37.95 -17.93 -66.18
CA VAL A 813 -37.80 -17.47 -64.79
C VAL A 813 -37.91 -18.64 -63.82
N PHE A 814 -38.84 -19.56 -64.05
CA PHE A 814 -38.97 -20.77 -63.23
C PHE A 814 -37.72 -21.66 -63.30
N VAL A 815 -37.23 -21.96 -64.51
CA VAL A 815 -36.03 -22.80 -64.72
C VAL A 815 -34.80 -22.15 -64.12
N ASN A 816 -34.63 -20.83 -64.26
CA ASN A 816 -33.53 -20.12 -63.62
C ASN A 816 -33.60 -20.22 -62.09
N GLY A 817 -34.81 -20.14 -61.51
CA GLY A 817 -35.02 -20.35 -60.08
C GLY A 817 -34.71 -21.77 -59.62
N VAL A 818 -35.11 -22.80 -60.38
CA VAL A 818 -34.76 -24.21 -60.11
C VAL A 818 -33.25 -24.43 -60.19
N SER A 819 -32.59 -23.89 -61.23
CA SER A 819 -31.14 -24.00 -61.41
C SER A 819 -30.39 -23.28 -60.28
N ALA A 820 -30.86 -22.12 -59.83
CA ALA A 820 -30.32 -21.44 -58.65
C ALA A 820 -30.48 -22.28 -57.38
N ALA A 821 -31.66 -22.87 -57.15
CA ALA A 821 -31.90 -23.76 -56.01
C ALA A 821 -30.98 -25.00 -56.02
N MET A 822 -30.72 -25.58 -57.20
CA MET A 822 -29.82 -26.72 -57.39
C MET A 822 -28.35 -26.33 -57.22
N ASN A 823 -27.95 -25.13 -57.65
CA ASN A 823 -26.60 -24.61 -57.46
C ASN A 823 -26.30 -24.39 -55.98
N GLU A 824 -27.26 -23.87 -55.21
CA GLU A 824 -27.14 -23.75 -53.74
C GLU A 824 -27.13 -25.12 -53.05
N LEU A 825 -27.85 -26.12 -53.57
CA LEU A 825 -27.86 -27.46 -52.98
C LEU A 825 -26.53 -28.22 -53.19
N ARG A 826 -25.85 -27.99 -54.32
CA ARG A 826 -24.69 -28.79 -54.76
C ARG A 826 -23.55 -28.89 -53.71
N PRO A 827 -23.12 -27.82 -53.04
CA PRO A 827 -22.07 -27.88 -52.02
C PRO A 827 -22.48 -28.67 -50.77
N CYS A 828 -23.78 -28.81 -50.48
CA CYS A 828 -24.29 -29.33 -49.22
C CYS A 828 -25.35 -30.43 -49.39
N ALA A 829 -25.24 -31.29 -50.41
CA ALA A 829 -26.26 -32.29 -50.78
C ALA A 829 -26.14 -33.61 -49.98
N PRO A 830 -26.99 -33.86 -48.96
CA PRO A 830 -26.91 -35.09 -48.16
C PRO A 830 -27.63 -36.22 -48.90
N ILE A 831 -26.99 -37.38 -49.04
CA ILE A 831 -27.53 -38.54 -49.78
C ILE A 831 -28.89 -39.00 -49.24
N SER A 832 -29.09 -38.87 -47.92
CA SER A 832 -30.34 -39.19 -47.21
C SER A 832 -31.55 -38.40 -47.71
N LEU A 833 -31.36 -37.17 -48.21
CA LEU A 833 -32.44 -36.29 -48.65
C LEU A 833 -32.86 -36.51 -50.10
N LYS A 834 -32.19 -37.39 -50.86
CA LYS A 834 -32.45 -37.62 -52.29
C LYS A 834 -33.95 -37.76 -52.64
N HIS A 835 -34.68 -38.60 -51.92
CA HIS A 835 -36.12 -38.82 -52.18
C HIS A 835 -37.00 -37.65 -51.75
N VAL A 836 -36.67 -37.00 -50.63
CA VAL A 836 -37.46 -35.89 -50.07
C VAL A 836 -37.33 -34.65 -50.97
N LEU A 837 -36.12 -34.34 -51.43
CA LEU A 837 -35.86 -33.23 -52.34
C LEU A 837 -36.46 -33.48 -53.73
N ALA A 838 -36.45 -34.74 -54.19
CA ALA A 838 -37.15 -35.12 -55.42
C ALA A 838 -38.66 -34.84 -55.31
N GLN A 839 -39.29 -35.18 -54.19
CA GLN A 839 -40.70 -34.89 -53.94
C GLN A 839 -41.01 -33.39 -53.90
N GLU A 840 -40.15 -32.58 -53.27
CA GLU A 840 -40.31 -31.12 -53.26
C GLU A 840 -40.19 -30.50 -54.66
N LEU A 841 -39.28 -31.00 -55.51
CA LEU A 841 -39.20 -30.59 -56.91
C LEU A 841 -40.45 -31.00 -57.71
N ILE A 842 -40.93 -32.23 -57.52
CA ILE A 842 -42.18 -32.72 -58.16
C ILE A 842 -43.36 -31.83 -57.79
N LYS A 843 -43.48 -31.47 -56.51
CA LYS A 843 -44.52 -30.58 -55.98
C LYS A 843 -44.42 -29.17 -56.57
N GLY A 844 -43.21 -28.64 -56.72
CA GLY A 844 -42.97 -27.36 -57.40
C GLY A 844 -43.44 -27.39 -58.86
N LEU A 845 -43.05 -28.42 -59.61
CA LEU A 845 -43.49 -28.65 -61.00
C LEU A 845 -45.01 -28.85 -61.10
N GLN A 846 -45.62 -29.54 -60.13
CA GLN A 846 -47.07 -29.74 -60.08
C GLN A 846 -47.80 -28.41 -59.87
N THR A 847 -47.28 -27.56 -58.99
CA THR A 847 -47.86 -26.23 -58.74
C THR A 847 -47.79 -25.34 -60.00
N VAL A 848 -46.71 -25.44 -60.79
CA VAL A 848 -46.60 -24.77 -62.10
C VAL A 848 -47.63 -25.30 -63.09
N SER A 849 -47.76 -26.62 -63.20
CA SER A 849 -48.78 -27.29 -64.05
C SER A 849 -50.20 -26.86 -63.68
N ASP A 850 -50.54 -26.86 -62.39
CA ASP A 850 -51.85 -26.43 -61.89
C ASP A 850 -52.10 -24.94 -62.15
N SER A 851 -51.06 -24.11 -62.06
CA SER A 851 -51.12 -22.68 -62.36
C SER A 851 -51.38 -22.42 -63.85
N LEU A 852 -50.78 -23.19 -64.76
CA LEU A 852 -51.07 -23.15 -66.21
C LEU A 852 -52.50 -23.58 -66.50
N LEU A 853 -52.97 -24.68 -65.91
CA LEU A 853 -54.35 -25.15 -66.05
C LEU A 853 -55.35 -24.11 -65.54
N ARG A 854 -55.08 -23.51 -64.37
CA ARG A 854 -55.91 -22.44 -63.80
C ARG A 854 -55.94 -21.23 -64.72
N TYR A 855 -54.79 -20.77 -65.22
CA TYR A 855 -54.69 -19.62 -66.13
C TYR A 855 -55.55 -19.81 -67.39
N ASN A 856 -55.55 -21.02 -67.98
CA ASN A 856 -56.39 -21.36 -69.13
C ASN A 856 -57.89 -21.31 -68.81
N THR A 857 -58.31 -21.69 -67.60
CA THR A 857 -59.72 -21.65 -67.19
C THR A 857 -60.22 -20.27 -66.79
N THR A 858 -59.34 -19.38 -66.31
CA THR A 858 -59.73 -18.07 -65.74
C THR A 858 -59.59 -16.91 -66.71
N ARG A 859 -58.72 -17.00 -67.73
CA ARG A 859 -58.52 -15.91 -68.71
C ARG A 859 -59.05 -16.29 -70.10
N MET A 860 -59.80 -15.36 -70.71
CA MET A 860 -60.21 -15.48 -72.12
C MET A 860 -59.08 -15.03 -73.03
N LEU A 861 -58.38 -15.98 -73.64
CA LEU A 861 -57.30 -15.73 -74.61
C LEU A 861 -57.86 -15.62 -76.04
N ARG A 862 -57.34 -14.69 -76.84
CA ARG A 862 -57.63 -14.60 -78.29
C ARG A 862 -56.89 -15.71 -79.05
N GLU A 863 -57.29 -16.04 -80.29
CA GLU A 863 -56.71 -17.16 -81.07
C GLU A 863 -55.18 -17.10 -81.19
N ASN A 864 -54.61 -15.92 -81.48
CA ASN A 864 -53.16 -15.72 -81.56
C ASN A 864 -52.45 -15.84 -80.18
N GLU A 865 -53.12 -15.41 -79.11
CA GLU A 865 -52.60 -15.50 -77.73
C GLU A 865 -52.68 -16.95 -77.20
N SER A 866 -53.70 -17.70 -77.63
CA SER A 866 -53.92 -19.12 -77.34
C SER A 866 -52.83 -19.99 -77.97
N GLY A 867 -52.42 -19.70 -79.22
CA GLY A 867 -51.30 -20.39 -79.87
C GLY A 867 -49.98 -20.25 -79.10
N LEU A 868 -49.66 -19.04 -78.63
CA LEU A 868 -48.46 -18.77 -77.82
C LEU A 868 -48.53 -19.44 -76.44
N PHE A 869 -49.71 -19.46 -75.81
CA PHE A 869 -49.94 -20.15 -74.54
C PHE A 869 -49.82 -21.68 -74.67
N LEU A 870 -50.32 -22.27 -75.75
CA LEU A 870 -50.15 -23.69 -76.04
C LEU A 870 -48.67 -24.04 -76.34
N SER A 871 -47.94 -23.14 -77.00
CA SER A 871 -46.47 -23.30 -77.16
C SER A 871 -45.76 -23.32 -75.80
N LEU A 872 -46.15 -22.43 -74.87
CA LEU A 872 -45.64 -22.44 -73.49
C LEU A 872 -45.92 -23.79 -72.80
N CYS A 873 -47.16 -24.31 -72.91
CA CYS A 873 -47.55 -25.60 -72.34
C CYS A 873 -46.76 -26.77 -72.93
N ARG A 874 -46.44 -26.72 -74.24
CA ARG A 874 -45.56 -27.71 -74.90
C ARG A 874 -44.13 -27.63 -74.37
N ALA A 875 -43.57 -26.42 -74.26
CA ALA A 875 -42.24 -26.20 -73.72
C ALA A 875 -42.10 -26.68 -72.26
N PHE A 876 -43.16 -26.59 -71.45
CA PHE A 876 -43.17 -27.13 -70.09
C PHE A 876 -42.96 -28.65 -70.07
N ILE A 877 -43.67 -29.41 -70.91
CA ILE A 877 -43.61 -30.88 -70.93
C ILE A 877 -42.36 -31.41 -71.65
N GLU A 878 -41.98 -30.79 -72.76
CA GLU A 878 -40.92 -31.29 -73.64
C GLU A 878 -39.52 -30.81 -73.22
N VAL A 879 -39.43 -29.64 -72.55
CA VAL A 879 -38.14 -28.98 -72.27
C VAL A 879 -37.92 -28.75 -70.77
N VAL A 880 -38.84 -28.07 -70.07
CA VAL A 880 -38.65 -27.73 -68.65
C VAL A 880 -38.62 -28.97 -67.75
N TYR A 881 -39.60 -29.86 -67.90
CA TYR A 881 -39.71 -31.04 -67.06
C TYR A 881 -38.49 -32.00 -67.17
N PRO A 882 -38.02 -32.39 -68.37
CA PRO A 882 -36.80 -33.20 -68.51
C PRO A 882 -35.52 -32.47 -68.06
N HIS A 883 -35.45 -31.15 -68.24
CA HIS A 883 -34.32 -30.36 -67.79
C HIS A 883 -34.21 -30.33 -66.25
N CYS A 884 -35.32 -30.08 -65.54
CA CYS A 884 -35.35 -30.14 -64.07
C CYS A 884 -34.98 -31.54 -63.53
N ALA A 885 -35.43 -32.61 -64.19
CA ALA A 885 -35.04 -33.99 -63.84
C ALA A 885 -33.52 -34.20 -64.00
N THR A 886 -32.94 -33.67 -65.08
CA THR A 886 -31.49 -33.74 -65.34
C THR A 886 -30.69 -32.96 -64.28
N CYS A 887 -31.14 -31.77 -63.89
CA CYS A 887 -30.51 -30.97 -62.85
C CYS A 887 -30.45 -31.71 -61.49
N LEU A 888 -31.53 -32.41 -61.10
CA LEU A 888 -31.53 -33.24 -59.90
C LEU A 888 -30.63 -34.48 -60.05
N GLY A 889 -30.60 -35.10 -61.23
CA GLY A 889 -29.73 -36.23 -61.54
C GLY A 889 -28.23 -35.92 -61.45
N ARG A 890 -27.83 -34.66 -61.64
CA ARG A 890 -26.46 -34.18 -61.43
C ARG A 890 -26.10 -34.04 -59.95
N CYS A 891 -27.05 -33.67 -59.10
CA CYS A 891 -26.83 -33.55 -57.66
C CYS A 891 -26.90 -34.93 -56.96
N TYR A 892 -27.76 -35.82 -57.45
CA TYR A 892 -27.94 -37.16 -56.91
C TYR A 892 -27.92 -38.23 -58.01
N PRO A 893 -27.00 -39.22 -57.93
CA PRO A 893 -27.01 -40.35 -58.85
C PRO A 893 -28.37 -41.06 -58.87
N GLY A 894 -28.96 -41.21 -60.05
CA GLY A 894 -30.31 -41.80 -60.23
C GLY A 894 -31.46 -40.93 -59.72
N GLY A 895 -31.24 -39.64 -59.43
CA GLY A 895 -32.30 -38.70 -59.06
C GLY A 895 -33.24 -38.35 -60.23
N ALA A 896 -32.72 -38.33 -61.47
CA ALA A 896 -33.51 -38.05 -62.67
C ALA A 896 -34.65 -39.06 -62.87
N ALA A 897 -34.41 -40.36 -62.62
CA ALA A 897 -35.42 -41.40 -62.73
C ALA A 897 -36.62 -41.15 -61.80
N LEU A 898 -36.37 -40.73 -60.56
CA LEU A 898 -37.42 -40.43 -59.57
C LEU A 898 -38.38 -39.31 -60.03
N ILE A 899 -37.87 -38.33 -60.78
CA ILE A 899 -38.69 -37.25 -61.34
C ILE A 899 -39.42 -37.72 -62.59
N MET A 900 -38.75 -38.48 -63.46
CA MET A 900 -39.30 -39.00 -64.71
C MET A 900 -40.46 -39.99 -64.49
N ASP A 901 -40.45 -40.74 -63.38
CA ASP A 901 -41.52 -41.64 -62.98
C ASP A 901 -42.82 -40.88 -62.63
N ALA A 902 -42.74 -39.59 -62.29
CA ALA A 902 -43.88 -38.74 -61.94
C ALA A 902 -44.59 -38.09 -63.15
N LYS A 903 -44.25 -38.49 -64.39
CA LYS A 903 -44.75 -37.87 -65.63
C LYS A 903 -46.29 -37.85 -65.75
N SER A 904 -46.97 -38.85 -65.18
CA SER A 904 -48.43 -38.97 -65.21
C SER A 904 -49.15 -37.82 -64.48
N LEU A 905 -48.49 -37.17 -63.52
CA LEU A 905 -49.04 -36.02 -62.79
C LEU A 905 -49.26 -34.78 -63.67
N TYR A 906 -48.59 -34.71 -64.82
CA TYR A 906 -48.64 -33.55 -65.73
C TYR A 906 -49.51 -33.79 -66.98
N GLU A 907 -50.23 -34.92 -67.04
CA GLU A 907 -51.11 -35.25 -68.17
C GLU A 907 -52.19 -34.21 -68.45
N GLY A 908 -52.63 -33.46 -67.43
CA GLY A 908 -53.63 -32.39 -67.58
C GLY A 908 -53.21 -31.33 -68.60
N VAL A 909 -51.94 -30.90 -68.55
CA VAL A 909 -51.35 -29.96 -69.53
C VAL A 909 -51.15 -30.64 -70.88
N GLY A 910 -50.78 -31.93 -70.89
CA GLY A 910 -50.72 -32.74 -72.11
C GLY A 910 -52.07 -32.83 -72.84
N ARG A 911 -53.18 -32.96 -72.11
CA ARG A 911 -54.54 -33.00 -72.69
C ARG A 911 -54.93 -31.68 -73.37
N LEU A 912 -54.50 -30.53 -72.83
CA LEU A 912 -54.71 -29.23 -73.48
C LEU A 912 -54.07 -29.16 -74.88
N LEU A 913 -52.91 -29.81 -75.07
CA LEU A 913 -52.22 -29.88 -76.36
C LEU A 913 -52.94 -30.81 -77.35
N THR A 914 -53.63 -31.85 -76.87
CA THR A 914 -54.38 -32.80 -77.72
C THR A 914 -55.76 -32.31 -78.14
N VAL A 915 -56.45 -31.53 -77.30
CA VAL A 915 -57.80 -31.01 -77.60
C VAL A 915 -57.75 -29.93 -78.70
N SER A 916 -56.66 -29.17 -78.79
CA SER A 916 -56.47 -28.11 -79.79
C SER A 916 -56.10 -28.63 -81.19
N SER A 917 -55.58 -29.85 -81.33
CA SER A 917 -55.30 -30.44 -82.66
C SER A 917 -56.56 -30.93 -83.39
N SER A 918 -57.74 -30.84 -82.78
CA SER A 918 -59.01 -31.39 -83.30
C SER A 918 -59.93 -30.35 -83.95
N ARG A 919 -59.51 -29.08 -84.04
CA ARG A 919 -60.26 -28.00 -84.71
C ARG A 919 -59.51 -27.45 -85.92
N GLU A 920 -59.37 -28.26 -86.97
CA GLU A 920 -59.44 -27.81 -88.37
C GLU A 920 -59.24 -28.99 -89.35
N LEU A 921 -60.28 -29.25 -90.16
CA LEU A 921 -60.28 -29.59 -91.61
C LEU A 921 -61.54 -30.43 -91.95
N PRO A 922 -62.21 -30.16 -93.11
CA PRO A 922 -61.93 -31.04 -94.26
C PRO A 922 -62.07 -30.43 -95.68
N LYS A 923 -61.05 -30.74 -96.53
CA LYS A 923 -61.04 -31.25 -97.95
C LYS A 923 -61.80 -30.53 -99.10
N PRO A 924 -61.59 -30.87 -100.41
CA PRO A 924 -60.45 -31.48 -101.15
C PRO A 924 -60.16 -30.81 -102.54
N VAL A 925 -59.18 -31.29 -103.32
CA VAL A 925 -59.34 -31.85 -104.70
C VAL A 925 -58.06 -32.62 -105.11
N ILE A 926 -58.29 -33.80 -105.70
CA ILE A 926 -57.34 -34.78 -106.25
C ILE A 926 -57.10 -34.50 -107.74
N SER A 927 -55.86 -34.73 -108.21
CA SER A 927 -55.46 -35.22 -109.56
C SER A 927 -54.03 -34.74 -109.80
N ASN A 928 -53.00 -35.50 -110.18
CA ASN A 928 -52.79 -36.89 -110.57
C ASN A 928 -51.26 -37.12 -110.43
N GLY A 929 -50.82 -38.36 -110.27
CA GLY A 929 -49.44 -38.77 -110.50
C GLY A 929 -49.43 -40.16 -111.11
N GLU A 930 -48.84 -40.29 -112.30
CA GLU A 930 -48.39 -41.56 -112.89
C GLU A 930 -46.86 -41.67 -112.74
N GLU A 931 -46.40 -42.92 -112.69
CA GLU A 931 -45.07 -43.43 -112.36
C GLU A 931 -43.98 -43.22 -113.44
N GLU A 932 -42.70 -43.22 -113.04
CA GLU A 932 -41.64 -44.22 -113.41
C GLU A 932 -40.19 -43.65 -113.41
N LYS A 933 -39.25 -44.49 -112.90
CA LYS A 933 -37.81 -44.69 -113.25
C LYS A 933 -36.80 -43.53 -113.05
N SER A 934 -35.48 -43.70 -112.95
CA SER A 934 -34.48 -44.69 -112.49
C SER A 934 -33.08 -44.11 -112.85
N THR A 935 -31.99 -44.69 -112.32
CA THR A 935 -30.56 -44.66 -112.80
C THR A 935 -29.62 -43.52 -112.35
N THR A 936 -28.61 -43.80 -111.50
CA THR A 936 -27.12 -44.01 -111.72
C THR A 936 -26.34 -42.67 -111.85
N GLU A 937 -25.06 -42.47 -111.46
CA GLU A 937 -23.86 -43.29 -111.47
C GLU A 937 -22.70 -42.59 -110.67
N ASN A 938 -21.59 -43.30 -110.51
CA ASN A 938 -20.35 -43.09 -109.72
C ASN A 938 -19.53 -41.79 -109.88
N GLY A 939 -18.63 -41.52 -108.90
CA GLY A 939 -17.39 -40.76 -109.13
C GLY A 939 -16.53 -40.49 -107.89
N LYS A 940 -15.34 -41.13 -107.81
CA LYS A 940 -14.26 -40.97 -106.81
C LYS A 940 -13.44 -39.66 -107.02
N LEU A 941 -12.96 -39.06 -105.91
CA LEU A 941 -11.59 -38.55 -105.53
C LEU A 941 -10.53 -38.27 -106.66
N PRO A 942 -9.44 -37.47 -106.46
CA PRO A 942 -8.92 -36.83 -105.23
C PRO A 942 -8.16 -35.46 -105.36
N SER A 943 -7.77 -34.91 -104.19
CA SER A 943 -6.49 -34.26 -103.77
C SER A 943 -5.67 -33.23 -104.60
N ALA A 944 -5.25 -32.19 -103.86
CA ALA A 944 -3.87 -31.65 -103.71
C ALA A 944 -3.49 -30.27 -104.30
N GLU A 945 -3.00 -29.42 -103.37
CA GLU A 945 -1.79 -28.57 -103.40
C GLU A 945 -1.75 -27.12 -103.92
N ASN A 946 -0.96 -26.33 -103.15
CA ASN A 946 -0.30 -25.04 -103.39
C ASN A 946 -1.16 -23.76 -103.28
N GLY A 947 -0.70 -22.64 -102.70
CA GLY A 947 0.58 -22.27 -102.11
C GLY A 947 0.56 -20.77 -101.73
N THR A 948 1.11 -20.48 -100.55
CA THR A 948 2.02 -19.36 -100.15
C THR A 948 1.83 -17.87 -100.52
N THR A 949 2.21 -17.05 -99.52
CA THR A 949 2.84 -15.68 -99.53
C THR A 949 1.94 -14.44 -99.72
N SER A 950 1.73 -13.62 -98.66
CA SER A 950 2.50 -12.42 -98.23
C SER A 950 1.81 -11.13 -98.73
N ALA A 951 1.78 -9.94 -98.11
CA ALA A 951 2.51 -9.30 -97.01
C ALA A 951 1.80 -7.96 -96.63
N GLU A 952 2.19 -7.42 -95.47
CA GLU A 952 2.39 -5.99 -95.12
C GLU A 952 1.23 -4.96 -95.02
N LYS A 953 1.09 -4.38 -93.81
CA LYS A 953 1.43 -2.96 -93.41
C LYS A 953 0.76 -2.62 -92.06
N THR A 954 1.45 -2.53 -90.92
CA THR A 954 2.31 -1.44 -90.34
C THR A 954 1.63 -0.10 -90.01
N GLY A 955 1.79 0.31 -88.74
CA GLY A 955 1.77 1.70 -88.21
C GLY A 955 0.94 1.82 -86.91
N ASP A 956 1.56 1.68 -85.73
CA ASP A 956 2.02 2.75 -84.79
C ASP A 956 0.86 3.42 -84.01
N ASP A 957 0.90 3.72 -82.72
CA ASP A 957 1.99 3.87 -81.74
C ASP A 957 1.41 3.84 -80.29
N ASN A 958 2.20 3.25 -79.39
CA ASN A 958 2.58 3.59 -78.01
C ASN A 958 1.61 4.01 -76.89
N ASP A 959 1.86 3.32 -75.76
CA ASP A 959 2.08 3.79 -74.37
C ASP A 959 1.07 3.21 -73.36
N ASP A 960 1.44 2.72 -72.18
CA ASP A 960 2.70 2.31 -71.57
C ASP A 960 2.31 1.53 -70.29
N ASP A 961 3.18 0.60 -69.88
CA ASP A 961 3.42 0.02 -68.55
C ASP A 961 2.25 -0.37 -67.60
N THR A 962 2.29 -1.44 -66.80
CA THR A 962 3.42 -2.21 -66.25
C THR A 962 2.91 -3.57 -65.75
N ASP A 963 3.70 -4.62 -65.99
CA ASP A 963 4.17 -5.68 -65.06
C ASP A 963 3.19 -6.23 -63.98
N ARG A 964 3.02 -7.55 -63.74
CA ARG A 964 3.93 -8.70 -63.87
C ARG A 964 3.11 -9.99 -63.69
N LYS A 965 3.24 -10.95 -64.62
CA LYS A 965 3.96 -12.24 -64.49
C LYS A 965 3.39 -13.22 -63.46
N GLU A 966 2.79 -14.32 -63.94
CA GLU A 966 3.44 -15.62 -64.23
C GLU A 966 3.82 -16.34 -62.92
N GLN A 967 3.70 -17.65 -62.73
CA GLN A 967 3.36 -18.82 -63.54
C GLN A 967 3.37 -20.00 -62.56
N LYS A 968 2.81 -21.14 -63.00
CA LYS A 968 3.29 -22.51 -62.70
C LYS A 968 3.00 -23.11 -61.30
N SER A 969 1.99 -23.96 -61.30
CA SER A 969 2.03 -25.42 -61.02
C SER A 969 3.41 -26.11 -60.88
N PRO A 970 3.52 -27.38 -60.39
CA PRO A 970 2.51 -28.28 -59.80
C PRO A 970 3.02 -29.15 -58.59
N THR A 971 2.13 -30.05 -58.15
CA THR A 971 2.37 -31.44 -57.70
C THR A 971 2.88 -31.77 -56.30
N SER A 972 2.07 -32.64 -55.69
CA SER A 972 2.27 -33.58 -54.59
C SER A 972 3.28 -34.70 -54.87
N GLN A 973 3.94 -35.20 -53.81
CA GLN A 973 4.31 -36.61 -53.55
C GLN A 973 5.02 -36.68 -52.17
N THR A 974 4.42 -37.31 -51.15
CA THR A 974 4.63 -38.68 -50.63
C THR A 974 5.89 -38.91 -49.77
N ASP A 975 5.63 -39.53 -48.60
CA ASP A 975 6.47 -40.36 -47.71
C ASP A 975 7.63 -39.71 -46.93
N VAL A 976 7.43 -39.50 -45.61
CA VAL A 976 7.86 -40.34 -44.46
C VAL A 976 7.35 -39.71 -43.16
#